data_AF-A0A2V8I6P6-F1
#
_entry.id   AF-A0A2V8I6P6-F1
#
_cell.length_a   1.000
_cell.length_b   1.000
_cell.length_c   1.000
_cell.angle_alpha   90.00
_cell.angle_beta   90.00
_cell.angle_gamma   90.00
#
_symmetry.space_group_name_H-M   'P 1'
#
loop_
_entity.id
_entity.type
_entity.pdbx_description
1 polymer ?
#
loop_
_entity_poly.entity_id
_entity_poly.type
_entity_poly.pdbx_seq_one_letter_code
_entity_poly.pdbx_strand_id
1 'polypeptide(L)'
;KVYVQGYKLGVPTGPLEMTGHTDRRGTKVSFKPDDKIFETNQFSFDVLSQRLRELAFLNRGLLITIEDERDEKKHEFHYTGGIVSFVEHLNKNKEPLHDKVIYFEGVREGIDLQIAMQYNDSYQEQIFTFANNINTHEGGTHMIGFKSALTRTLNNYALSNNLFKEDKETLSGDDVREGLVAVISVKLSNPQFEGQTKTKLGNSEVKGIVETLVNVGLGDYLNENPSVARKIVNKAIEAARARDAARRARELVRRKGALDSMSLPGKLADCQERSPELAEIFIVEGDSAGGSAKQGRDRRTQAILPIKGKILNVEKARYDKMLTHQEIVAMITALGTGIGQDDFDAAKLRYHKVIIMTDADVDGSHIRTLLLTFFYRQMNELIEKGNIYIAQPPLFKVKKGKSEQYIKDERQMSRFLLKKATENLVIEVGGHELKGRELTSFLEKLIELNGVFTRVDRHFRDARIVDHLLSMDAESRAFLADQQNMKTLAEKVESFGYSAEILTDEEHSVQKLLYRQGSQSPRLVGYPQLSSPEYQRLLVLHKAIGSLDQPPFTVKLDSTATVLKDRQSLIDHVMELGKKDLQIQRYKGLGEMNPEQLWETTMDPEKRTLLQVQINDAVVTDDIFSVLMGDAVEPRRKFIEDNALEVKNLDI
;
A
#
# COMPACT_ATOMS: atom_id res chain seq x y z
N LYS A 1 6.36 -4.62 -40.67
CA LYS A 1 4.97 -5.12 -40.73
C LYS A 1 4.46 -5.23 -39.31
N VAL A 2 3.23 -4.82 -39.04
CA VAL A 2 2.55 -4.93 -37.75
C VAL A 2 1.55 -6.07 -37.84
N TYR A 3 1.57 -6.97 -36.88
CA TYR A 3 0.64 -8.09 -36.80
C TYR A 3 -0.17 -8.00 -35.51
N VAL A 4 -1.47 -8.28 -35.57
CA VAL A 4 -2.40 -8.25 -34.43
C VAL A 4 -3.23 -9.52 -34.39
N GLN A 5 -3.42 -10.05 -33.19
CA GLN A 5 -4.32 -11.17 -32.93
C GLN A 5 -4.99 -11.00 -31.57
N GLY A 6 -6.31 -11.23 -31.51
CA GLY A 6 -7.08 -11.21 -30.28
C GLY A 6 -7.25 -12.61 -29.69
N TYR A 7 -7.40 -12.67 -28.36
CA TYR A 7 -7.72 -13.90 -27.63
C TYR A 7 -8.84 -13.63 -26.63
N LYS A 8 -9.76 -14.58 -26.48
CA LYS A 8 -10.80 -14.56 -25.46
C LYS A 8 -10.79 -15.88 -24.69
N LEU A 9 -10.52 -15.82 -23.39
CA LEU A 9 -10.41 -17.00 -22.51
C LEU A 9 -9.44 -18.05 -23.07
N GLY A 10 -8.29 -17.60 -23.61
CA GLY A 10 -7.27 -18.46 -24.21
C GLY A 10 -7.56 -18.92 -25.65
N VAL A 11 -8.76 -18.68 -26.18
CA VAL A 11 -9.11 -19.06 -27.55
C VAL A 11 -8.84 -17.88 -28.50
N PRO A 12 -8.10 -18.09 -29.61
CA PRO A 12 -7.91 -17.05 -30.62
C PRO A 12 -9.24 -16.58 -31.22
N THR A 13 -9.44 -15.27 -31.34
CA THR A 13 -10.65 -14.70 -31.95
C THR A 13 -10.60 -14.71 -33.49
N GLY A 14 -9.43 -14.98 -34.06
CA GLY A 14 -9.19 -15.01 -35.50
C GLY A 14 -7.73 -15.37 -35.82
N PRO A 15 -7.36 -15.46 -37.10
CA PRO A 15 -5.97 -15.62 -37.53
C PRO A 15 -5.13 -14.38 -37.20
N LEU A 16 -3.81 -14.50 -37.30
CA LEU A 16 -2.89 -13.37 -37.14
C LEU A 16 -2.99 -12.43 -38.35
N GLU A 17 -3.49 -11.22 -38.14
CA GLU A 17 -3.77 -10.25 -39.21
C GLU A 17 -2.66 -9.22 -39.33
N MET A 18 -2.31 -8.83 -40.56
CA MET A 18 -1.36 -7.76 -40.83
C MET A 18 -2.10 -6.42 -40.88
N THR A 19 -1.89 -5.56 -39.89
CA THR A 19 -2.64 -4.30 -39.69
C THR A 19 -1.89 -3.06 -40.16
N GLY A 20 -0.60 -3.16 -40.46
CA GLY A 20 0.18 -1.99 -40.89
C GLY A 20 1.66 -2.26 -41.18
N HIS A 21 2.40 -1.17 -41.43
CA HIS A 21 3.83 -1.18 -41.72
C HIS A 21 4.60 -0.42 -40.63
N THR A 22 5.81 -0.90 -40.31
CA THR A 22 6.71 -0.26 -39.35
C THR A 22 8.14 -0.75 -39.60
N ASP A 23 9.11 0.12 -39.34
CA ASP A 23 10.54 -0.17 -39.39
C ASP A 23 11.11 -0.63 -38.04
N ARG A 24 10.30 -0.54 -36.97
CA ARG A 24 10.67 -1.00 -35.62
C ARG A 24 10.41 -2.50 -35.45
N ARG A 25 11.06 -3.11 -34.45
CA ARG A 25 10.85 -4.51 -34.04
C ARG A 25 10.48 -4.56 -32.56
N GLY A 26 9.47 -5.33 -32.21
CA GLY A 26 9.00 -5.50 -30.83
C GLY A 26 7.67 -6.23 -30.77
N THR A 27 7.19 -6.48 -29.55
CA THR A 27 5.91 -7.14 -29.28
C THR A 27 5.16 -6.32 -28.24
N LYS A 28 3.90 -5.98 -28.51
CA LYS A 28 2.98 -5.36 -27.54
C LYS A 28 1.94 -6.40 -27.15
N VAL A 29 1.77 -6.61 -25.85
CA VAL A 29 0.75 -7.51 -25.30
C VAL A 29 -0.17 -6.69 -24.41
N SER A 30 -1.47 -6.75 -24.68
CA SER A 30 -2.51 -6.12 -23.87
C SER A 30 -3.52 -7.19 -23.49
N PHE A 31 -3.89 -7.25 -22.21
CA PHE A 31 -4.85 -8.22 -21.70
C PHE A 31 -5.71 -7.60 -20.59
N LYS A 32 -6.92 -8.14 -20.42
CA LYS A 32 -7.81 -7.84 -19.31
C LYS A 32 -8.04 -9.14 -18.53
N PRO A 33 -7.75 -9.20 -17.22
CA PRO A 33 -8.07 -10.36 -16.38
C PRO A 33 -9.57 -10.68 -16.40
N ASP A 34 -9.92 -11.96 -16.26
CA ASP A 34 -11.33 -12.40 -16.21
C ASP A 34 -11.90 -12.20 -14.80
N ASP A 35 -12.96 -11.39 -14.70
CA ASP A 35 -13.72 -11.09 -13.46
C ASP A 35 -14.37 -12.34 -12.83
N LYS A 36 -14.43 -13.48 -13.54
CA LYS A 36 -14.95 -14.76 -13.02
C LYS A 36 -13.88 -15.62 -12.36
N ILE A 37 -12.61 -15.41 -12.71
CA ILE A 37 -11.47 -16.20 -12.20
C ILE A 37 -10.82 -15.46 -11.04
N PHE A 38 -10.64 -14.15 -11.18
CA PHE A 38 -10.00 -13.29 -10.20
C PHE A 38 -11.03 -12.48 -9.44
N GLU A 39 -10.97 -12.51 -8.11
CA GLU A 39 -11.86 -11.73 -7.24
C GLU A 39 -11.57 -10.21 -7.31
N THR A 40 -10.32 -9.85 -7.62
CA THR A 40 -9.86 -8.46 -7.71
C THR A 40 -9.13 -8.24 -9.03
N ASN A 41 -9.61 -7.29 -9.83
CA ASN A 41 -9.05 -6.96 -11.15
C ASN A 41 -8.42 -5.56 -11.24
N GLN A 42 -8.17 -4.95 -10.08
CA GLN A 42 -7.43 -3.71 -9.99
C GLN A 42 -5.94 -4.02 -9.79
N PHE A 43 -5.13 -3.76 -10.81
CA PHE A 43 -3.68 -3.83 -10.67
C PHE A 43 -3.18 -2.72 -9.74
N SER A 44 -2.23 -3.06 -8.88
CA SER A 44 -1.50 -2.08 -8.08
C SER A 44 -0.33 -1.52 -8.89
N PHE A 45 -0.33 -0.21 -9.13
CA PHE A 45 0.77 0.48 -9.81
C PHE A 45 2.07 0.34 -9.01
N ASP A 46 2.00 0.45 -7.69
CA ASP A 46 3.17 0.42 -6.81
C ASP A 46 3.88 -0.94 -6.88
N VAL A 47 3.12 -2.04 -6.83
CA VAL A 47 3.67 -3.41 -6.91
C VAL A 47 4.35 -3.65 -8.27
N LEU A 48 3.70 -3.24 -9.37
CA LEU A 48 4.28 -3.38 -10.72
C LEU A 48 5.51 -2.49 -10.89
N SER A 49 5.41 -1.23 -10.46
CA SER A 49 6.50 -0.25 -10.49
C SER A 49 7.73 -0.75 -9.76
N GLN A 50 7.58 -1.34 -8.57
CA GLN A 50 8.69 -1.93 -7.85
C GLN A 50 9.29 -3.11 -8.61
N ARG A 51 8.46 -4.07 -9.06
CA ARG A 51 8.98 -5.26 -9.76
C ARG A 51 9.77 -4.88 -11.01
N LEU A 52 9.29 -3.87 -11.74
CA LEU A 52 9.98 -3.32 -12.91
C LEU A 52 11.27 -2.58 -12.53
N ARG A 53 11.28 -1.83 -11.41
CA ARG A 53 12.50 -1.21 -10.87
C ARG A 53 13.58 -2.24 -10.50
N GLU A 54 13.20 -3.31 -9.79
CA GLU A 54 14.10 -4.42 -9.46
C GLU A 54 14.70 -5.05 -10.73
N LEU A 55 13.87 -5.30 -11.75
CA LEU A 55 14.33 -5.83 -13.03
C LEU A 55 15.28 -4.87 -13.74
N ALA A 56 15.05 -3.56 -13.67
CA ALA A 56 15.97 -2.56 -14.23
C ALA A 56 17.32 -2.55 -13.49
N PHE A 57 17.33 -2.75 -12.17
CA PHE A 57 18.59 -2.89 -11.41
C PHE A 57 19.33 -4.19 -11.75
N LEU A 58 18.62 -5.31 -11.92
CA LEU A 58 19.24 -6.60 -12.23
C LEU A 58 19.78 -6.66 -13.67
N ASN A 59 19.24 -5.84 -14.58
CA ASN A 59 19.61 -5.81 -15.99
C ASN A 59 20.21 -4.44 -16.37
N ARG A 60 21.54 -4.33 -16.25
CA ARG A 60 22.28 -3.09 -16.54
C ARG A 60 21.93 -2.53 -17.93
N GLY A 61 21.52 -1.26 -17.96
CA GLY A 61 21.22 -0.53 -19.21
C GLY A 61 19.85 -0.82 -19.83
N LEU A 62 18.99 -1.61 -19.17
CA LEU A 62 17.61 -1.82 -19.61
C LEU A 62 16.74 -0.63 -19.15
N LEU A 63 16.15 0.08 -20.11
CA LEU A 63 15.14 1.11 -19.85
C LEU A 63 13.77 0.45 -19.71
N ILE A 64 13.12 0.66 -18.56
CA ILE A 64 11.77 0.18 -18.29
C ILE A 64 10.89 1.37 -17.88
N THR A 65 9.75 1.53 -18.54
CA THR A 65 8.76 2.57 -18.23
C THR A 65 7.45 1.93 -17.78
N ILE A 66 6.81 2.51 -16.76
CA ILE A 66 5.46 2.16 -16.33
C ILE A 66 4.61 3.43 -16.22
N GLU A 67 3.36 3.34 -16.66
CA GLU A 67 2.41 4.44 -16.68
C GLU A 67 1.04 3.90 -16.22
N ASP A 68 0.43 4.57 -15.24
CA ASP A 68 -0.95 4.34 -14.81
C ASP A 68 -1.86 5.41 -15.37
N GLU A 69 -2.66 5.03 -16.36
CA GLU A 69 -3.60 5.94 -17.02
C GLU A 69 -4.73 6.38 -16.08
N ARG A 70 -4.98 5.69 -14.95
CA ARG A 70 -6.07 6.02 -14.00
C ARG A 70 -5.76 7.26 -13.15
N ASP A 71 -4.51 7.39 -12.74
CA ASP A 71 -4.03 8.41 -11.81
C ASP A 71 -2.92 9.31 -12.41
N GLU A 72 -2.64 9.18 -13.71
CA GLU A 72 -1.55 9.85 -14.45
C GLU A 72 -0.15 9.67 -13.80
N LYS A 73 0.05 8.58 -13.05
CA LYS A 73 1.34 8.26 -12.41
C LYS A 73 2.27 7.62 -13.43
N LYS A 74 3.52 8.08 -13.51
CA LYS A 74 4.53 7.55 -14.44
C LYS A 74 5.88 7.41 -13.79
N HIS A 75 6.52 6.26 -13.99
CA HIS A 75 7.89 6.02 -13.59
C HIS A 75 8.75 5.53 -14.76
N GLU A 76 10.01 5.97 -14.75
CA GLU A 76 11.04 5.55 -15.68
C GLU A 76 12.23 5.00 -14.90
N PHE A 77 12.69 3.81 -15.28
CA PHE A 77 13.79 3.11 -14.62
C PHE A 77 14.89 2.83 -15.65
N HIS A 78 16.06 3.42 -15.43
CA HIS A 78 17.25 3.18 -16.24
C HIS A 78 18.48 3.23 -15.34
N TYR A 79 19.05 2.06 -15.07
CA TYR A 79 20.18 1.92 -14.14
C TYR A 79 21.37 1.29 -14.84
N THR A 80 22.50 1.98 -14.82
CA THR A 80 23.77 1.53 -15.40
C THR A 80 24.66 0.81 -14.38
N GLY A 81 24.54 1.16 -13.08
CA GLY A 81 25.31 0.55 -11.99
C GLY A 81 24.83 -0.82 -11.51
N GLY A 82 23.72 -1.32 -12.04
CA GLY A 82 23.20 -2.65 -11.72
C GLY A 82 22.80 -2.82 -10.25
N ILE A 83 23.18 -3.95 -9.64
CA ILE A 83 22.88 -4.24 -8.22
C ILE A 83 23.56 -3.28 -7.23
N VAL A 84 24.61 -2.57 -7.64
CA VAL A 84 25.22 -1.51 -6.82
C VAL A 84 24.22 -0.36 -6.63
N SER A 85 23.63 0.11 -7.73
CA SER A 85 22.57 1.13 -7.68
C SER A 85 21.33 0.66 -6.92
N PHE A 86 21.10 -0.66 -6.86
CA PHE A 86 20.02 -1.21 -6.04
C PHE A 86 20.32 -1.05 -4.55
N VAL A 87 21.53 -1.39 -4.10
CA VAL A 87 21.93 -1.20 -2.70
C VAL A 87 21.92 0.29 -2.33
N GLU A 88 22.41 1.17 -3.21
CA GLU A 88 22.34 2.63 -3.01
C GLU A 88 20.90 3.10 -2.87
N HIS A 89 19.99 2.56 -3.69
CA HIS A 89 18.56 2.88 -3.62
C HIS A 89 17.93 2.43 -2.30
N LEU A 90 18.23 1.20 -1.85
CA LEU A 90 17.75 0.67 -0.57
C LEU A 90 18.31 1.43 0.64
N ASN A 91 19.51 1.99 0.52
CA ASN A 91 20.12 2.82 1.54
C ASN A 91 19.79 4.32 1.43
N LYS A 92 18.98 4.74 0.44
CA LYS A 92 18.70 6.17 0.20
C LYS A 92 18.12 6.91 1.42
N ASN A 93 17.36 6.21 2.25
CA ASN A 93 16.70 6.75 3.43
C ASN A 93 17.42 6.39 4.76
N LYS A 94 18.64 5.86 4.68
CA LYS A 94 19.46 5.38 5.81
C LYS A 94 20.81 6.10 5.77
N GLU A 95 21.55 6.11 6.88
CA GLU A 95 22.90 6.70 6.89
C GLU A 95 23.96 5.60 6.68
N PRO A 96 24.63 5.54 5.51
CA PRO A 96 25.64 4.51 5.27
C PRO A 96 26.88 4.70 6.15
N LEU A 97 27.44 3.60 6.66
CA LEU A 97 28.69 3.64 7.45
C LEU A 97 29.92 4.01 6.62
N HIS A 98 29.84 3.76 5.31
CA HIS A 98 30.90 3.98 4.34
C HIS A 98 30.31 4.33 2.97
N ASP A 99 30.98 5.21 2.24
CA ASP A 99 30.44 5.84 1.02
C ASP A 99 30.27 4.85 -0.13
N LYS A 100 31.27 3.98 -0.35
CA LYS A 100 31.28 3.04 -1.47
C LYS A 100 30.58 1.74 -1.10
N VAL A 101 29.66 1.29 -1.95
CA VAL A 101 29.08 -0.06 -1.87
C VAL A 101 30.18 -1.09 -2.15
N ILE A 102 30.23 -2.13 -1.31
CA ILE A 102 31.13 -3.27 -1.51
C ILE A 102 30.52 -4.11 -2.63
N TYR A 103 31.28 -4.33 -3.69
CA TYR A 103 30.82 -5.09 -4.85
C TYR A 103 31.89 -6.05 -5.32
N PHE A 104 31.48 -7.28 -5.58
CA PHE A 104 32.33 -8.29 -6.20
C PHE A 104 31.48 -9.23 -7.05
N GLU A 105 32.07 -9.69 -8.15
CA GLU A 105 31.47 -10.64 -9.08
C GLU A 105 32.43 -11.77 -9.41
N GLY A 106 31.90 -12.89 -9.85
CA GLY A 106 32.71 -14.02 -10.28
C GLY A 106 31.91 -15.06 -11.03
N VAL A 107 32.57 -15.73 -11.97
CA VAL A 107 32.02 -16.89 -12.67
C VAL A 107 32.75 -18.13 -12.22
N ARG A 108 32.02 -19.12 -11.69
CA ARG A 108 32.56 -20.45 -11.35
C ARG A 108 31.59 -21.53 -11.77
N GLU A 109 32.11 -22.59 -12.38
CA GLU A 109 31.33 -23.77 -12.79
C GLU A 109 30.09 -23.42 -13.65
N GLY A 110 30.20 -22.38 -14.49
CA GLY A 110 29.09 -21.91 -15.33
C GLY A 110 27.99 -21.12 -14.60
N ILE A 111 28.23 -20.77 -13.34
CA ILE A 111 27.36 -19.92 -12.51
C ILE A 111 27.98 -18.54 -12.40
N ASP A 112 27.24 -17.52 -12.83
CA ASP A 112 27.58 -16.10 -12.69
C ASP A 112 26.97 -15.58 -11.37
N LEU A 113 27.82 -15.08 -10.49
CA LEU A 113 27.44 -14.58 -9.17
C LEU A 113 27.87 -13.11 -9.04
N GLN A 114 26.93 -12.28 -8.62
CA GLN A 114 27.17 -10.87 -8.31
C GLN A 114 26.63 -10.56 -6.92
N ILE A 115 27.45 -9.90 -6.09
CA ILE A 115 27.08 -9.51 -4.73
C ILE A 115 27.41 -8.04 -4.54
N ALA A 116 26.43 -7.27 -4.08
CA ALA A 116 26.59 -5.89 -3.63
C ALA A 116 26.10 -5.77 -2.18
N MET A 117 26.84 -5.07 -1.33
CA MET A 117 26.47 -4.88 0.06
C MET A 117 27.00 -3.58 0.65
N GLN A 118 26.27 -3.02 1.61
CA GLN A 118 26.66 -1.81 2.34
C GLN A 118 26.02 -1.79 3.72
N TYR A 119 26.81 -1.40 4.72
CA TYR A 119 26.31 -1.21 6.08
C TYR A 119 25.76 0.20 6.28
N ASN A 120 24.72 0.31 7.09
CA ASN A 120 24.12 1.57 7.54
C ASN A 120 23.95 1.61 9.06
N ASP A 121 23.56 2.76 9.58
CA ASP A 121 23.38 3.05 11.00
C ASP A 121 22.20 2.32 11.64
N SER A 122 21.26 1.79 10.84
CA SER A 122 20.08 1.07 11.32
C SER A 122 20.42 -0.27 11.99
N TYR A 123 19.41 -0.87 12.62
CA TYR A 123 19.53 -2.14 13.35
C TYR A 123 18.95 -3.34 12.59
N GLN A 124 18.43 -3.12 11.37
CA GLN A 124 17.72 -4.15 10.62
C GLN A 124 18.60 -4.76 9.53
N GLU A 125 18.48 -6.08 9.35
CA GLU A 125 19.07 -6.77 8.19
C GLU A 125 18.12 -6.73 6.99
N GLN A 126 18.64 -6.46 5.81
CA GLN A 126 17.90 -6.54 4.54
C GLN A 126 18.75 -7.24 3.50
N ILE A 127 18.42 -8.50 3.23
CA ILE A 127 19.14 -9.32 2.25
C ILE A 127 18.17 -9.72 1.15
N PHE A 128 18.37 -9.18 -0.05
CA PHE A 128 17.61 -9.53 -1.24
C PHE A 128 18.39 -10.56 -2.05
N THR A 129 17.71 -11.64 -2.43
CA THR A 129 18.36 -12.73 -3.16
C THR A 129 17.62 -13.04 -4.45
N PHE A 130 18.36 -13.28 -5.52
CA PHE A 130 17.82 -13.48 -6.85
C PHE A 130 18.48 -14.66 -7.54
N ALA A 131 17.68 -15.51 -8.18
CA ALA A 131 18.14 -16.56 -9.08
C ALA A 131 17.53 -16.36 -10.47
N ASN A 132 18.36 -16.13 -11.49
CA ASN A 132 17.91 -15.83 -12.87
C ASN A 132 16.85 -14.71 -12.93
N ASN A 133 17.10 -13.58 -12.24
CA ASN A 133 16.18 -12.44 -12.10
C ASN A 133 14.86 -12.72 -11.33
N ILE A 134 14.69 -13.90 -10.75
CA ILE A 134 13.55 -14.25 -9.88
C ILE A 134 13.94 -13.96 -8.44
N ASN A 135 13.11 -13.21 -7.71
CA ASN A 135 13.32 -12.94 -6.29
C ASN A 135 13.03 -14.21 -5.47
N THR A 136 14.04 -14.70 -4.78
CA THR A 136 13.93 -15.85 -3.87
C THR A 136 13.72 -15.33 -2.45
N HIS A 137 12.50 -14.92 -2.11
CA HIS A 137 12.18 -14.27 -0.83
C HIS A 137 12.29 -15.21 0.38
N GLU A 138 12.11 -16.52 0.19
CA GLU A 138 12.41 -17.54 1.21
C GLU A 138 13.92 -17.87 1.28
N GLY A 139 14.74 -17.22 0.45
CA GLY A 139 16.18 -17.40 0.38
C GLY A 139 16.57 -18.67 -0.37
N GLY A 140 17.45 -19.46 0.22
CA GLY A 140 17.97 -20.69 -0.40
C GLY A 140 19.46 -20.90 -0.15
N THR A 141 20.05 -21.81 -0.92
CA THR A 141 21.45 -22.23 -0.77
C THR A 141 22.44 -21.09 -0.95
N HIS A 142 22.19 -20.17 -1.87
CA HIS A 142 22.96 -18.92 -2.07
C HIS A 142 22.91 -18.00 -0.86
N MET A 143 21.73 -17.77 -0.28
CA MET A 143 21.59 -16.93 0.92
C MET A 143 22.34 -17.53 2.11
N ILE A 144 22.20 -18.85 2.32
CA ILE A 144 22.87 -19.57 3.41
C ILE A 144 24.38 -19.47 3.26
N GLY A 145 24.90 -19.70 2.04
CA GLY A 145 26.34 -19.59 1.76
C GLY A 145 26.87 -18.18 2.03
N PHE A 146 26.14 -17.15 1.62
CA PHE A 146 26.50 -15.77 1.93
C PHE A 146 26.55 -15.49 3.44
N LYS A 147 25.48 -15.84 4.17
CA LYS A 147 25.41 -15.62 5.63
C LYS A 147 26.56 -16.30 6.35
N SER A 148 26.86 -17.56 6.03
CA SER A 148 27.96 -18.32 6.65
C SER A 148 29.34 -17.71 6.34
N ALA A 149 29.61 -17.34 5.09
CA ALA A 149 30.90 -16.77 4.70
C ALA A 149 31.12 -15.36 5.25
N LEU A 150 30.09 -14.52 5.30
CA LEU A 150 30.14 -13.19 5.90
C LEU A 150 30.60 -13.26 7.37
N THR A 151 29.94 -14.09 8.18
CA THR A 151 30.26 -14.26 9.60
C THR A 151 31.68 -14.77 9.81
N ARG A 152 32.10 -15.78 9.04
CA ARG A 152 33.46 -16.34 9.13
C ARG A 152 34.51 -15.29 8.76
N THR A 153 34.31 -14.56 7.66
CA THR A 153 35.29 -13.59 7.15
C THR A 153 35.48 -12.42 8.12
N LEU A 154 34.39 -11.87 8.66
CA LEU A 154 34.47 -10.76 9.63
C LEU A 154 35.08 -11.19 10.97
N ASN A 155 34.75 -12.38 11.48
CA ASN A 155 35.41 -12.90 12.70
C ASN A 155 36.92 -13.10 12.48
N ASN A 156 37.32 -13.72 11.35
CA ASN A 156 38.73 -13.92 11.02
C ASN A 156 39.49 -12.60 10.90
N TYR A 157 38.89 -11.59 10.27
CA TYR A 157 39.47 -10.25 10.16
C TYR A 157 39.62 -9.58 11.54
N ALA A 158 38.59 -9.66 12.39
CA ALA A 158 38.61 -9.09 13.74
C ALA A 158 39.67 -9.72 14.64
N LEU A 159 39.82 -11.05 14.58
CA LEU A 159 40.86 -11.80 15.30
C LEU A 159 42.26 -11.42 14.82
N SER A 160 42.49 -11.43 13.49
CA SER A 160 43.81 -11.16 12.91
C SER A 160 44.30 -9.73 13.15
N ASN A 161 43.38 -8.79 13.37
CA ASN A 161 43.67 -7.38 13.61
C ASN A 161 43.51 -6.96 15.10
N ASN A 162 43.30 -7.92 16.02
CA ASN A 162 43.15 -7.67 17.46
C ASN A 162 42.09 -6.60 17.79
N LEU A 163 40.93 -6.66 17.14
CA LEU A 163 39.84 -5.69 17.32
C LEU A 163 38.92 -6.02 18.51
N PHE A 164 38.99 -7.24 19.04
CA PHE A 164 38.26 -7.63 20.24
C PHE A 164 38.93 -7.09 21.50
N LYS A 165 38.12 -6.67 22.48
CA LYS A 165 38.65 -6.17 23.76
C LYS A 165 38.97 -7.30 24.74
N GLU A 166 38.36 -8.47 24.55
CA GLU A 166 38.57 -9.67 25.36
C GLU A 166 38.94 -10.85 24.46
N ASP A 167 39.86 -11.72 24.92
CA ASP A 167 40.44 -12.85 24.15
C ASP A 167 39.42 -13.93 23.71
N LYS A 168 38.15 -13.81 24.10
CA LYS A 168 37.06 -14.77 23.77
C LYS A 168 35.81 -14.13 23.18
N GLU A 169 35.84 -12.84 22.84
CA GLU A 169 34.69 -12.18 22.18
C GLU A 169 34.56 -12.74 20.75
N THR A 170 33.40 -13.34 20.43
CA THR A 170 33.10 -13.85 19.08
C THR A 170 31.79 -13.22 18.61
N LEU A 171 31.74 -12.85 17.34
CA LEU A 171 30.55 -12.26 16.74
C LEU A 171 29.66 -13.37 16.21
N SER A 172 28.40 -13.37 16.63
CA SER A 172 27.40 -14.26 16.06
C SER A 172 27.03 -13.83 14.64
N GLY A 173 26.28 -14.69 13.94
CA GLY A 173 25.78 -14.37 12.60
C GLY A 173 24.88 -13.14 12.57
N ASP A 174 24.08 -12.93 13.62
CA ASP A 174 23.12 -11.82 13.67
C ASP A 174 23.85 -10.51 13.97
N ASP A 175 24.86 -10.55 14.85
CA ASP A 175 25.70 -9.38 15.19
C ASP A 175 26.37 -8.79 13.94
N VAL A 176 26.86 -9.64 13.03
CA VAL A 176 27.51 -9.17 11.79
C VAL A 176 26.54 -8.69 10.71
N ARG A 177 25.25 -9.02 10.80
CA ARG A 177 24.24 -8.63 9.80
C ARG A 177 23.39 -7.43 10.25
N GLU A 178 23.54 -6.98 11.49
CA GLU A 178 22.87 -5.78 11.99
C GLU A 178 23.19 -4.55 11.10
N GLY A 179 22.15 -3.92 10.55
CA GLY A 179 22.28 -2.77 9.66
C GLY A 179 22.90 -3.08 8.30
N LEU A 180 22.91 -4.35 7.88
CA LEU A 180 23.40 -4.77 6.57
C LEU A 180 22.29 -4.69 5.52
N VAL A 181 22.56 -4.01 4.41
CA VAL A 181 21.80 -4.14 3.16
C VAL A 181 22.66 -4.89 2.15
N ALA A 182 22.14 -5.99 1.60
CA ALA A 182 22.83 -6.80 0.61
C ALA A 182 21.90 -7.28 -0.51
N VAL A 183 22.42 -7.32 -1.73
CA VAL A 183 21.77 -7.89 -2.92
C VAL A 183 22.66 -8.98 -3.49
N ILE A 184 22.11 -10.19 -3.61
CA ILE A 184 22.82 -11.39 -4.10
C ILE A 184 22.11 -11.87 -5.36
N SER A 185 22.79 -11.86 -6.50
CA SER A 185 22.24 -12.32 -7.77
C SER A 185 23.05 -13.50 -8.30
N VAL A 186 22.38 -14.64 -8.50
CA VAL A 186 22.96 -15.82 -9.16
C VAL A 186 22.28 -16.06 -10.50
N LYS A 187 23.09 -16.36 -11.52
CA LYS A 187 22.62 -16.82 -12.83
C LYS A 187 23.18 -18.20 -13.11
N LEU A 188 22.28 -19.14 -13.38
CA LEU A 188 22.59 -20.56 -13.53
C LEU A 188 21.72 -21.18 -14.61
N SER A 189 22.29 -22.14 -15.35
CA SER A 189 21.59 -22.76 -16.49
C SER A 189 20.41 -23.63 -16.06
N ASN A 190 20.56 -24.38 -14.96
CA ASN A 190 19.55 -25.34 -14.48
C ASN A 190 19.16 -25.05 -13.02
N PRO A 191 18.34 -24.02 -12.76
CA PRO A 191 17.90 -23.71 -11.42
C PRO A 191 16.89 -24.76 -10.91
N GLN A 192 17.10 -25.22 -9.69
CA GLN A 192 16.20 -26.08 -8.94
C GLN A 192 15.57 -25.26 -7.81
N PHE A 193 14.24 -25.17 -7.81
CA PHE A 193 13.49 -24.45 -6.78
C PHE A 193 12.68 -25.42 -5.93
N GLU A 194 12.53 -25.09 -4.64
CA GLU A 194 11.54 -25.74 -3.79
C GLU A 194 10.15 -25.18 -4.15
N GLY A 195 9.28 -26.02 -4.72
CA GLY A 195 7.92 -25.64 -5.09
C GLY A 195 7.77 -24.84 -6.40
N GLN A 196 6.51 -24.67 -6.82
CA GLN A 196 6.16 -24.03 -8.10
C GLN A 196 6.33 -22.51 -8.10
N THR A 197 6.22 -21.88 -6.93
CA THR A 197 6.31 -20.43 -6.74
C THR A 197 7.75 -19.90 -6.85
N LYS A 198 8.75 -20.80 -6.99
CA LYS A 198 10.18 -20.48 -7.22
C LYS A 198 10.76 -19.53 -6.15
N THR A 199 10.35 -19.73 -4.90
CA THR A 199 10.64 -18.82 -3.79
C THR A 199 11.96 -19.12 -3.10
N LYS A 200 12.44 -20.37 -3.21
CA LYS A 200 13.66 -20.83 -2.55
C LYS A 200 14.54 -21.66 -3.49
N LEU A 201 15.83 -21.32 -3.54
CA LEU A 201 16.82 -22.03 -4.37
C LEU A 201 17.35 -23.28 -3.66
N GLY A 202 17.30 -24.42 -4.35
CA GLY A 202 17.69 -25.75 -3.82
C GLY A 202 19.02 -26.32 -4.33
N ASN A 203 19.68 -25.67 -5.30
CA ASN A 203 20.98 -26.12 -5.83
C ASN A 203 22.07 -26.11 -4.75
N SER A 204 22.51 -27.27 -4.26
CA SER A 204 23.44 -27.39 -3.13
C SER A 204 24.85 -26.90 -3.45
N GLU A 205 25.28 -27.06 -4.70
CA GLU A 205 26.57 -26.59 -5.24
C GLU A 205 26.73 -25.07 -5.12
N VAL A 206 25.64 -24.32 -5.25
CA VAL A 206 25.64 -22.85 -5.21
C VAL A 206 26.13 -22.35 -3.84
N LYS A 207 25.84 -23.07 -2.75
CA LYS A 207 26.29 -22.67 -1.41
C LYS A 207 27.81 -22.55 -1.34
N GLY A 208 28.54 -23.58 -1.78
CA GLY A 208 30.00 -23.63 -1.72
C GLY A 208 30.65 -22.57 -2.64
N ILE A 209 30.06 -22.33 -3.80
CA ILE A 209 30.50 -21.31 -4.75
C ILE A 209 30.36 -19.91 -4.14
N VAL A 210 29.19 -19.60 -3.57
CA VAL A 210 28.94 -18.32 -2.90
C VAL A 210 29.88 -18.13 -1.71
N GLU A 211 30.05 -19.15 -0.86
CA GLU A 211 30.97 -19.06 0.27
C GLU A 211 32.38 -18.70 -0.15
N THR A 212 32.88 -19.36 -1.19
CA THR A 212 34.23 -19.14 -1.71
C THR A 212 34.41 -17.72 -2.25
N LEU A 213 33.46 -17.24 -3.06
CA LEU A 213 33.54 -15.89 -3.62
C LEU A 213 33.48 -14.83 -2.53
N VAL A 214 32.60 -14.98 -1.53
CA VAL A 214 32.48 -14.03 -0.42
C VAL A 214 33.74 -14.03 0.43
N ASN A 215 34.29 -15.18 0.81
CA ASN A 215 35.51 -15.22 1.64
C ASN A 215 36.69 -14.48 0.95
N VAL A 216 36.85 -14.66 -0.37
CA VAL A 216 37.92 -14.02 -1.13
C VAL A 216 37.59 -12.54 -1.36
N GLY A 217 36.47 -12.24 -2.01
CA GLY A 217 36.13 -10.87 -2.41
C GLY A 217 35.93 -9.92 -1.22
N LEU A 218 35.27 -10.39 -0.15
CA LEU A 218 35.15 -9.59 1.07
C LEU A 218 36.47 -9.51 1.83
N GLY A 219 37.23 -10.61 1.90
CA GLY A 219 38.54 -10.62 2.56
C GLY A 219 39.52 -9.62 1.93
N ASP A 220 39.64 -9.64 0.61
CA ASP A 220 40.47 -8.73 -0.16
C ASP A 220 40.03 -7.27 0.06
N TYR A 221 38.73 -7.00 -0.04
CA TYR A 221 38.19 -5.66 0.18
C TYR A 221 38.49 -5.11 1.60
N LEU A 222 38.34 -5.93 2.64
CA LEU A 222 38.59 -5.53 4.03
C LEU A 222 40.08 -5.23 4.26
N ASN A 223 40.97 -6.01 3.65
CA ASN A 223 42.42 -5.78 3.72
C ASN A 223 42.85 -4.52 2.96
N GLU A 224 42.25 -4.25 1.80
CA GLU A 224 42.50 -3.03 1.02
C GLU A 224 41.91 -1.77 1.67
N ASN A 225 40.86 -1.91 2.47
CA ASN A 225 40.15 -0.79 3.10
C ASN A 225 40.07 -0.90 4.65
N PRO A 226 41.20 -0.82 5.39
CA PRO A 226 41.22 -1.05 6.84
C PRO A 226 40.38 -0.07 7.68
N SER A 227 40.16 1.15 7.18
CA SER A 227 39.31 2.15 7.84
C SER A 227 37.83 1.72 7.82
N VAL A 228 37.35 1.26 6.66
CA VAL A 228 35.99 0.75 6.47
C VAL A 228 35.80 -0.55 7.25
N ALA A 229 36.77 -1.47 7.15
CA ALA A 229 36.73 -2.74 7.86
C ALA A 229 36.59 -2.55 9.38
N ARG A 230 37.35 -1.61 9.97
CA ARG A 230 37.23 -1.27 11.41
C ARG A 230 35.85 -0.73 11.76
N LYS A 231 35.25 0.15 10.93
CA LYS A 231 33.89 0.66 11.17
C LYS A 231 32.86 -0.48 11.18
N ILE A 232 32.93 -1.38 10.21
CA ILE A 232 32.01 -2.53 10.10
C ILE A 232 32.15 -3.45 11.32
N VAL A 233 33.38 -3.84 11.67
CA VAL A 233 33.63 -4.72 12.82
C VAL A 233 33.21 -4.06 14.14
N ASN A 234 33.48 -2.76 14.33
CA ASN A 234 33.05 -2.04 15.53
C ASN A 234 31.53 -2.00 15.66
N LYS A 235 30.78 -1.79 14.57
CA LYS A 235 29.32 -1.88 14.57
C LYS A 235 28.85 -3.27 15.03
N ALA A 236 29.46 -4.33 14.49
CA ALA A 236 29.11 -5.69 14.90
C ALA A 236 29.45 -5.97 16.38
N ILE A 237 30.55 -5.42 16.91
CA ILE A 237 30.90 -5.51 18.34
C ILE A 237 29.87 -4.75 19.21
N GLU A 238 29.42 -3.57 18.78
CA GLU A 238 28.36 -2.83 19.45
C GLU A 238 27.03 -3.61 19.47
N ALA A 239 26.68 -4.24 18.33
CA ALA A 239 25.52 -5.12 18.20
C ALA A 239 25.62 -6.31 19.17
N ALA A 240 26.78 -6.98 19.24
CA ALA A 240 27.01 -8.10 20.15
C ALA A 240 26.85 -7.69 21.63
N ARG A 241 27.37 -6.52 22.01
CA ARG A 241 27.18 -5.97 23.36
C ARG A 241 25.72 -5.61 23.65
N ALA A 242 25.03 -5.02 22.69
CA ALA A 242 23.61 -4.70 22.80
C ALA A 242 22.77 -5.97 22.94
N ARG A 243 23.07 -7.03 22.17
CA ARG A 243 22.44 -8.36 22.29
C ARG A 243 22.66 -8.95 23.68
N ASP A 244 23.88 -8.88 24.21
CA ASP A 244 24.18 -9.39 25.55
C ASP A 244 23.48 -8.58 26.65
N ALA A 245 23.37 -7.26 26.50
CA ALA A 245 22.57 -6.40 27.38
C ALA A 245 21.07 -6.74 27.28
N ALA A 246 20.56 -6.94 26.07
CA ALA A 246 19.17 -7.34 25.83
C ALA A 246 18.88 -8.75 26.40
N ARG A 247 19.81 -9.70 26.31
CA ARG A 247 19.70 -11.01 26.96
C ARG A 247 19.59 -10.85 28.47
N ARG A 248 20.43 -10.04 29.09
CA ARG A 248 20.35 -9.74 30.53
C ARG A 248 19.03 -9.07 30.90
N ALA A 249 18.54 -8.12 30.08
CA ALA A 249 17.26 -7.46 30.29
C ALA A 249 16.08 -8.44 30.17
N ARG A 250 16.08 -9.29 29.12
CA ARG A 250 15.12 -10.38 28.94
C ARG A 250 15.13 -11.34 30.13
N GLU A 251 16.31 -11.75 30.61
CA GLU A 251 16.43 -12.58 31.80
C GLU A 251 15.87 -11.91 33.06
N LEU A 252 16.03 -10.60 33.20
CA LEU A 252 15.47 -9.82 34.31
C LEU A 252 13.94 -9.76 34.26
N VAL A 253 13.38 -9.55 33.06
CA VAL A 253 11.94 -9.62 32.79
C VAL A 253 11.41 -11.04 33.02
N ARG A 254 12.14 -12.06 32.55
CA ARG A 254 11.81 -13.47 32.73
C ARG A 254 11.89 -13.90 34.19
N ARG A 255 12.86 -13.41 34.97
CA ARG A 255 12.96 -13.68 36.42
C ARG A 255 11.81 -13.02 37.17
N LYS A 256 11.39 -11.80 36.80
CA LYS A 256 10.16 -11.19 37.31
C LYS A 256 8.93 -12.03 36.94
N GLY A 257 8.79 -12.44 35.68
CA GLY A 257 7.66 -13.26 35.22
C GLY A 257 7.67 -14.73 35.68
N ALA A 258 8.83 -15.29 36.08
CA ALA A 258 8.94 -16.67 36.57
C ALA A 258 8.71 -16.78 38.08
N LEU A 259 9.02 -15.72 38.87
CA LEU A 259 8.57 -15.58 40.25
C LEU A 259 7.10 -15.14 40.32
N ASP A 260 6.64 -14.35 39.35
CA ASP A 260 5.24 -13.91 39.18
C ASP A 260 4.54 -14.60 37.99
N SER A 261 4.58 -15.93 37.88
CA SER A 261 3.95 -16.67 36.76
C SER A 261 2.41 -16.57 36.69
N MET A 262 1.81 -15.61 37.41
CA MET A 262 0.40 -15.21 37.36
C MET A 262 0.18 -13.68 37.22
N SER A 263 1.22 -12.84 37.18
CA SER A 263 1.03 -11.38 37.16
C SER A 263 0.87 -10.88 35.72
N LEU A 264 -0.37 -10.93 35.24
CA LEU A 264 -0.81 -10.14 34.09
C LEU A 264 -0.53 -8.66 34.34
N PRO A 265 -0.31 -7.84 33.28
CA PRO A 265 -0.13 -6.40 33.46
C PRO A 265 -1.29 -5.83 34.29
N GLY A 266 -1.00 -5.06 35.34
CA GLY A 266 -2.06 -4.57 36.25
C GLY A 266 -3.14 -3.72 35.59
N LYS A 267 -2.88 -3.20 34.38
CA LYS A 267 -3.82 -2.46 33.54
C LYS A 267 -4.67 -3.34 32.60
N LEU A 268 -4.31 -4.61 32.41
CA LEU A 268 -5.07 -5.55 31.58
C LEU A 268 -6.35 -5.95 32.31
N ALA A 269 -7.49 -5.72 31.66
CA ALA A 269 -8.76 -6.30 32.08
C ALA A 269 -9.00 -7.58 31.26
N ASP A 270 -8.60 -8.73 31.80
CA ASP A 270 -8.65 -10.02 31.10
C ASP A 270 -10.08 -10.57 30.92
N CYS A 271 -10.23 -11.53 30.01
CA CYS A 271 -11.44 -12.33 29.78
C CYS A 271 -11.44 -13.63 30.59
N GLN A 272 -12.59 -14.30 30.66
CA GLN A 272 -12.74 -15.57 31.37
C GLN A 272 -12.37 -16.78 30.50
N GLU A 273 -12.55 -16.64 29.19
CA GLU A 273 -12.23 -17.64 28.19
C GLU A 273 -10.71 -17.88 28.13
N ARG A 274 -10.33 -19.15 28.05
CA ARG A 274 -8.93 -19.57 27.98
C ARG A 274 -8.56 -20.10 26.61
N SER A 275 -9.54 -20.47 25.79
CA SER A 275 -9.30 -20.87 24.41
C SER A 275 -8.90 -19.66 23.56
N PRO A 276 -7.68 -19.62 22.99
CA PRO A 276 -7.21 -18.49 22.20
C PRO A 276 -8.08 -18.18 20.97
N GLU A 277 -8.72 -19.19 20.39
CA GLU A 277 -9.60 -19.06 19.21
C GLU A 277 -10.85 -18.24 19.48
N LEU A 278 -11.37 -18.33 20.70
CA LEU A 278 -12.59 -17.65 21.14
C LEU A 278 -12.29 -16.35 21.88
N ALA A 279 -11.04 -16.17 22.32
CA ALA A 279 -10.61 -15.01 23.07
C ALA A 279 -10.08 -13.91 22.15
N GLU A 280 -10.40 -12.67 22.50
CA GLU A 280 -9.96 -11.49 21.77
C GLU A 280 -9.49 -10.40 22.72
N ILE A 281 -8.58 -9.56 22.26
CA ILE A 281 -8.04 -8.45 23.03
C ILE A 281 -8.19 -7.14 22.26
N PHE A 282 -8.74 -6.12 22.92
CA PHE A 282 -8.80 -4.76 22.41
C PHE A 282 -7.65 -3.95 23.00
N ILE A 283 -6.79 -3.44 22.14
CA ILE A 283 -5.75 -2.47 22.49
C ILE A 283 -6.36 -1.08 22.29
N VAL A 284 -6.56 -0.35 23.39
CA VAL A 284 -7.35 0.89 23.40
C VAL A 284 -6.49 2.10 23.74
N GLU A 285 -6.72 3.19 23.04
CA GLU A 285 -6.08 4.48 23.32
C GLU A 285 -6.63 5.13 24.60
N GLY A 286 -5.79 5.25 25.63
CA GLY A 286 -6.10 5.97 26.86
C GLY A 286 -7.01 5.23 27.86
N ASP A 287 -6.99 5.72 29.09
CA ASP A 287 -7.81 5.17 30.19
C ASP A 287 -9.30 5.48 30.02
N SER A 288 -9.65 6.57 29.33
CA SER A 288 -11.05 6.98 29.14
C SER A 288 -11.80 5.98 28.25
N ALA A 289 -11.34 5.78 27.01
CA ALA A 289 -11.89 4.77 26.12
C ALA A 289 -11.69 3.35 26.69
N GLY A 290 -10.57 3.08 27.35
CA GLY A 290 -10.34 1.81 28.06
C GLY A 290 -11.37 1.55 29.16
N GLY A 291 -11.83 2.58 29.86
CA GLY A 291 -12.88 2.51 30.88
C GLY A 291 -14.25 2.16 30.30
N SER A 292 -14.67 2.85 29.24
CA SER A 292 -15.92 2.57 28.52
C SER A 292 -15.90 1.16 27.91
N ALA A 293 -14.79 0.77 27.27
CA ALA A 293 -14.62 -0.56 26.69
C ALA A 293 -14.65 -1.66 27.77
N LYS A 294 -14.00 -1.45 28.91
CA LYS A 294 -14.04 -2.40 30.04
C LYS A 294 -15.45 -2.61 30.59
N GLN A 295 -16.29 -1.56 30.58
CA GLN A 295 -17.67 -1.63 31.04
C GLN A 295 -18.60 -2.30 30.02
N GLY A 296 -18.42 -2.01 28.72
CA GLY A 296 -19.30 -2.49 27.64
C GLY A 296 -18.95 -3.88 27.09
N ARG A 297 -17.74 -4.40 27.36
CA ARG A 297 -17.26 -5.69 26.81
C ARG A 297 -18.07 -6.91 27.26
N ASP A 298 -18.04 -7.95 26.43
CA ASP A 298 -18.32 -9.32 26.88
C ASP A 298 -17.13 -9.83 27.69
N ARG A 299 -17.29 -9.89 29.02
CA ARG A 299 -16.23 -10.33 29.93
C ARG A 299 -15.84 -11.79 29.75
N ARG A 300 -16.69 -12.59 29.09
CA ARG A 300 -16.39 -13.99 28.81
C ARG A 300 -15.24 -14.08 27.81
N THR A 301 -15.29 -13.35 26.71
CA THR A 301 -14.39 -13.54 25.55
C THR A 301 -13.44 -12.37 25.27
N GLN A 302 -13.73 -11.17 25.76
CA GLN A 302 -13.01 -9.96 25.36
C GLN A 302 -12.13 -9.42 26.48
N ALA A 303 -10.83 -9.27 26.25
CA ALA A 303 -9.89 -8.59 27.12
C ALA A 303 -9.64 -7.15 26.66
N ILE A 304 -9.35 -6.22 27.58
CA ILE A 304 -9.05 -4.82 27.28
C ILE A 304 -7.68 -4.44 27.81
N LEU A 305 -6.82 -3.92 26.95
CA LEU A 305 -5.50 -3.39 27.29
C LEU A 305 -5.43 -1.89 26.94
N PRO A 306 -5.61 -1.00 27.93
CA PRO A 306 -5.40 0.43 27.73
C PRO A 306 -3.92 0.75 27.53
N ILE A 307 -3.63 1.63 26.58
CA ILE A 307 -2.29 2.19 26.34
C ILE A 307 -2.28 3.68 26.66
N LYS A 308 -1.25 4.14 27.37
CA LYS A 308 -1.11 5.54 27.75
C LYS A 308 -0.07 6.26 26.90
N GLY A 309 -0.46 7.42 26.37
CA GLY A 309 0.42 8.29 25.60
C GLY A 309 0.87 7.66 24.28
N LYS A 310 1.85 8.29 23.64
CA LYS A 310 2.43 7.83 22.38
C LYS A 310 3.41 6.69 22.67
N ILE A 311 3.25 5.58 21.95
CA ILE A 311 4.14 4.42 22.04
C ILE A 311 5.52 4.79 21.48
N LEU A 312 6.58 4.18 22.02
CA LEU A 312 7.92 4.31 21.49
C LEU A 312 7.95 3.85 20.02
N ASN A 313 8.48 4.70 19.14
CA ASN A 313 8.73 4.33 17.76
C ASN A 313 9.86 3.29 17.69
N VAL A 314 9.50 2.03 17.43
CA VAL A 314 10.45 0.92 17.37
C VAL A 314 11.32 0.90 16.13
N GLU A 315 10.98 1.65 15.09
CA GLU A 315 11.83 1.77 13.90
C GLU A 315 13.15 2.47 14.23
N LYS A 316 13.08 3.48 15.10
CA LYS A 316 14.24 4.30 15.53
C LYS A 316 14.90 3.78 16.80
N ALA A 317 14.17 2.98 17.58
CA ALA A 317 14.61 2.58 18.90
C ALA A 317 15.40 1.27 18.86
N ARG A 318 16.50 1.24 19.61
CA ARG A 318 17.24 0.00 19.88
C ARG A 318 16.37 -1.01 20.63
N TYR A 319 16.69 -2.29 20.41
CA TYR A 319 15.95 -3.41 20.99
C TYR A 319 15.95 -3.41 22.53
N ASP A 320 17.05 -3.03 23.18
CA ASP A 320 17.14 -2.91 24.64
C ASP A 320 16.22 -1.81 25.20
N LYS A 321 16.23 -0.63 24.56
CA LYS A 321 15.35 0.49 24.94
C LYS A 321 13.88 0.11 24.78
N MET A 322 13.54 -0.61 23.72
CA MET A 322 12.19 -1.16 23.50
C MET A 322 11.77 -2.08 24.65
N LEU A 323 12.62 -3.00 25.09
CA LEU A 323 12.32 -3.92 26.19
C LEU A 323 12.21 -3.25 27.56
N THR A 324 12.71 -2.03 27.73
CA THR A 324 12.51 -1.23 28.95
C THR A 324 11.22 -0.40 28.93
N HIS A 325 10.55 -0.31 27.79
CA HIS A 325 9.34 0.51 27.64
C HIS A 325 8.11 -0.18 28.23
N GLN A 326 7.50 0.43 29.24
CA GLN A 326 6.42 -0.16 30.03
C GLN A 326 5.22 -0.62 29.19
N GLU A 327 4.80 0.18 28.21
CA GLU A 327 3.64 -0.15 27.37
C GLU A 327 3.90 -1.35 26.45
N ILE A 328 5.13 -1.47 25.94
CA ILE A 328 5.53 -2.57 25.05
C ILE A 328 5.66 -3.85 25.85
N VAL A 329 6.30 -3.79 27.03
CA VAL A 329 6.37 -4.92 27.97
C VAL A 329 4.97 -5.39 28.36
N ALA A 330 4.05 -4.47 28.68
CA ALA A 330 2.68 -4.84 29.01
C ALA A 330 1.96 -5.56 27.86
N MET A 331 2.16 -5.11 26.61
CA MET A 331 1.57 -5.75 25.43
C MET A 331 2.16 -7.14 25.18
N ILE A 332 3.48 -7.31 25.24
CA ILE A 332 4.15 -8.61 25.09
C ILE A 332 3.66 -9.59 26.15
N THR A 333 3.61 -9.16 27.41
CA THR A 333 3.12 -9.99 28.52
C THR A 333 1.64 -10.32 28.38
N ALA A 334 0.82 -9.38 27.89
CA ALA A 334 -0.59 -9.63 27.64
C ALA A 334 -0.79 -10.69 26.54
N LEU A 335 -0.10 -10.57 25.41
CA LEU A 335 -0.22 -11.47 24.26
C LEU A 335 0.36 -12.87 24.53
N GLY A 336 1.40 -12.97 25.36
CA GLY A 336 2.00 -14.25 25.77
C GLY A 336 2.91 -14.90 24.72
N THR A 337 3.16 -14.23 23.59
CA THR A 337 3.95 -14.75 22.47
C THR A 337 5.46 -14.67 22.67
N GLY A 338 5.94 -13.93 23.68
CA GLY A 338 7.37 -13.59 23.76
C GLY A 338 7.75 -12.50 22.76
N ILE A 339 9.05 -12.24 22.61
CA ILE A 339 9.56 -11.21 21.68
C ILE A 339 10.97 -11.52 21.17
N GLY A 340 11.22 -11.21 19.90
CA GLY A 340 12.50 -11.40 19.21
C GLY A 340 12.64 -12.79 18.59
N GLN A 341 13.58 -12.94 17.65
CA GLN A 341 13.70 -14.14 16.80
C GLN A 341 13.87 -15.46 17.58
N ASP A 342 14.50 -15.43 18.76
CA ASP A 342 14.77 -16.65 19.54
C ASP A 342 13.65 -17.05 20.51
N ASP A 343 12.83 -16.09 20.96
CA ASP A 343 11.85 -16.28 22.04
C ASP A 343 10.40 -16.11 21.56
N PHE A 344 10.18 -15.46 20.42
CA PHE A 344 8.86 -15.23 19.86
C PHE A 344 8.28 -16.54 19.31
N ASP A 345 7.06 -16.83 19.74
CA ASP A 345 6.29 -18.00 19.32
C ASP A 345 4.83 -17.59 19.13
N ALA A 346 4.43 -17.46 17.87
CA ALA A 346 3.06 -17.11 17.50
C ALA A 346 2.03 -18.14 17.97
N ALA A 347 2.41 -19.41 18.21
CA ALA A 347 1.48 -20.43 18.68
C ALA A 347 1.09 -20.25 20.16
N LYS A 348 1.86 -19.48 20.93
CA LYS A 348 1.55 -19.14 22.33
C LYS A 348 0.64 -17.92 22.46
N LEU A 349 0.17 -17.38 21.34
CA LEU A 349 -0.72 -16.22 21.35
C LEU A 349 -1.98 -16.53 22.16
N ARG A 350 -2.25 -15.71 23.18
CA ARG A 350 -3.38 -15.89 24.08
C ARG A 350 -4.74 -15.48 23.48
N TYR A 351 -4.73 -14.63 22.47
CA TYR A 351 -5.92 -14.10 21.82
C TYR A 351 -5.73 -14.10 20.31
N HIS A 352 -6.46 -14.96 19.57
CA HIS A 352 -6.34 -15.04 18.11
C HIS A 352 -6.87 -13.79 17.39
N LYS A 353 -7.60 -12.92 18.10
CA LYS A 353 -7.99 -11.60 17.58
C LYS A 353 -7.39 -10.50 18.44
N VAL A 354 -6.37 -9.84 17.90
CA VAL A 354 -5.77 -8.64 18.47
C VAL A 354 -6.34 -7.45 17.73
N ILE A 355 -7.22 -6.69 18.38
CA ILE A 355 -7.99 -5.61 17.78
C ILE A 355 -7.44 -4.27 18.26
N ILE A 356 -6.91 -3.48 17.34
CA ILE A 356 -6.48 -2.10 17.58
C ILE A 356 -7.70 -1.20 17.50
N MET A 357 -8.03 -0.53 18.61
CA MET A 357 -9.18 0.35 18.73
C MET A 357 -8.71 1.75 19.17
N THR A 358 -8.48 2.62 18.19
CA THR A 358 -8.00 4.00 18.37
C THR A 358 -9.06 5.00 17.90
N ASP A 359 -8.91 6.25 18.33
CA ASP A 359 -9.81 7.31 17.88
C ASP A 359 -9.63 7.61 16.38
N ALA A 360 -10.63 8.24 15.77
CA ALA A 360 -10.66 8.61 14.36
C ALA A 360 -9.91 9.92 14.06
N ASP A 361 -9.20 10.46 15.05
CA ASP A 361 -8.45 11.70 14.97
C ASP A 361 -6.97 11.47 14.56
N VAL A 362 -6.20 12.55 14.58
CA VAL A 362 -4.78 12.55 14.20
C VAL A 362 -3.92 11.77 15.20
N ASP A 363 -4.23 11.85 16.50
CA ASP A 363 -3.46 11.16 17.54
C ASP A 363 -3.73 9.64 17.52
N GLY A 364 -4.98 9.22 17.33
CA GLY A 364 -5.35 7.82 17.13
C GLY A 364 -4.75 7.24 15.85
N SER A 365 -4.72 8.01 14.77
CA SER A 365 -4.00 7.61 13.54
C SER A 365 -2.50 7.43 13.76
N HIS A 366 -1.88 8.27 14.60
CA HIS A 366 -0.47 8.16 14.95
C HIS A 366 -0.20 6.93 15.83
N ILE A 367 -1.00 6.68 16.88
CA ILE A 367 -0.86 5.49 17.73
C ILE A 367 -1.08 4.21 16.94
N ARG A 368 -2.09 4.19 16.05
CA ARG A 368 -2.33 3.08 15.13
C ARG A 368 -1.09 2.80 14.26
N THR A 369 -0.46 3.83 13.72
CA THR A 369 0.76 3.69 12.91
C THR A 369 1.92 3.12 13.74
N LEU A 370 2.11 3.58 14.98
CA LEU A 370 3.13 3.06 15.89
C LEU A 370 2.90 1.58 16.26
N LEU A 371 1.65 1.19 16.53
CA LEU A 371 1.27 -0.21 16.80
C LEU A 371 1.51 -1.10 15.58
N LEU A 372 1.10 -0.65 14.39
CA LEU A 372 1.35 -1.38 13.15
C LEU A 372 2.85 -1.55 12.88
N THR A 373 3.64 -0.50 13.14
CA THR A 373 5.11 -0.58 13.05
C THR A 373 5.65 -1.63 14.04
N PHE A 374 5.15 -1.64 15.27
CA PHE A 374 5.54 -2.64 16.27
C PHE A 374 5.22 -4.07 15.83
N PHE A 375 3.98 -4.35 15.43
CA PHE A 375 3.61 -5.69 14.98
C PHE A 375 4.38 -6.11 13.74
N TYR A 376 4.57 -5.20 12.78
CA TYR A 376 5.31 -5.49 11.55
C TYR A 376 6.78 -5.83 11.81
N ARG A 377 7.44 -5.08 12.69
CA ARG A 377 8.87 -5.25 12.99
C ARG A 377 9.17 -6.38 13.96
N GLN A 378 8.30 -6.62 14.95
CA GLN A 378 8.61 -7.52 16.07
C GLN A 378 7.78 -8.81 16.08
N MET A 379 6.61 -8.82 15.42
CA MET A 379 5.63 -9.90 15.48
C MET A 379 4.98 -10.14 14.10
N ASN A 380 5.79 -10.12 13.05
CA ASN A 380 5.34 -10.18 11.65
C ASN A 380 4.41 -11.39 11.38
N GLU A 381 4.77 -12.55 11.94
CA GLU A 381 3.99 -13.80 11.82
C GLU A 381 2.54 -13.66 12.32
N LEU A 382 2.27 -12.75 13.28
CA LEU A 382 0.89 -12.50 13.72
C LEU A 382 0.05 -11.81 12.64
N ILE A 383 0.67 -10.96 11.83
CA ILE A 383 0.01 -10.30 10.70
C ILE A 383 -0.18 -11.30 9.56
N GLU A 384 0.83 -12.12 9.26
CA GLU A 384 0.74 -13.17 8.23
C GLU A 384 -0.35 -14.20 8.54
N LYS A 385 -0.49 -14.59 9.81
CA LYS A 385 -1.58 -15.47 10.28
C LYS A 385 -2.93 -14.76 10.38
N GLY A 386 -3.00 -13.46 10.11
CA GLY A 386 -4.25 -12.69 10.11
C GLY A 386 -4.84 -12.46 11.50
N ASN A 387 -4.02 -12.41 12.55
CA ASN A 387 -4.49 -12.20 13.94
C ASN A 387 -4.69 -10.72 14.30
N ILE A 388 -4.14 -9.79 13.50
CA ILE A 388 -4.19 -8.35 13.78
C ILE A 388 -5.35 -7.70 13.02
N TYR A 389 -6.18 -6.96 13.75
CA TYR A 389 -7.37 -6.29 13.24
C TYR A 389 -7.40 -4.82 13.68
N ILE A 390 -8.08 -3.98 12.92
CA ILE A 390 -8.37 -2.58 13.25
C ILE A 390 -9.88 -2.43 13.38
N ALA A 391 -10.34 -1.93 14.51
CA ALA A 391 -11.75 -1.63 14.71
C ALA A 391 -12.22 -0.49 13.79
N GLN A 392 -13.45 -0.58 13.28
CA GLN A 392 -14.07 0.44 12.44
C GLN A 392 -15.31 1.03 13.14
N PRO A 393 -15.12 1.91 14.14
CA PRO A 393 -16.23 2.59 14.80
C PRO A 393 -16.99 3.46 13.79
N PRO A 394 -18.30 3.70 14.00
CA PRO A 394 -19.10 4.51 13.10
C PRO A 394 -18.72 6.00 13.20
N LEU A 395 -18.69 6.68 12.06
CA LEU A 395 -18.40 8.12 12.00
C LEU A 395 -19.60 8.99 12.39
N PHE A 396 -20.83 8.52 12.12
CA PHE A 396 -22.06 9.27 12.42
C PHE A 396 -23.10 8.44 13.15
N LYS A 397 -23.83 9.09 14.05
CA LYS A 397 -25.12 8.64 14.58
C LYS A 397 -26.21 9.54 14.03
N VAL A 398 -27.19 8.94 13.37
CA VAL A 398 -28.35 9.62 12.83
C VAL A 398 -29.58 9.23 13.64
N LYS A 399 -30.30 10.23 14.15
CA LYS A 399 -31.53 10.04 14.94
C LYS A 399 -32.71 10.75 14.27
N LYS A 400 -33.81 10.02 14.12
CA LYS A 400 -35.11 10.51 13.63
C LYS A 400 -36.20 10.09 14.61
N GLY A 401 -36.64 11.01 15.46
CA GLY A 401 -37.60 10.70 16.54
C GLY A 401 -37.04 9.65 17.52
N LYS A 402 -37.67 8.47 17.57
CA LYS A 402 -37.23 7.32 18.41
C LYS A 402 -36.29 6.34 17.70
N SER A 403 -36.11 6.45 16.39
CA SER A 403 -35.22 5.58 15.61
C SER A 403 -33.81 6.19 15.57
N GLU A 404 -32.81 5.35 15.79
CA GLU A 404 -31.40 5.70 15.64
C GLU A 404 -30.69 4.70 14.71
N GLN A 405 -29.70 5.20 13.98
CA GLN A 405 -28.90 4.43 13.05
C GLN A 405 -27.46 4.93 13.05
N TYR A 406 -26.50 4.01 13.00
CA TYR A 406 -25.07 4.29 12.92
C TYR A 406 -24.58 4.16 11.48
N ILE A 407 -23.74 5.10 11.05
CA ILE A 407 -23.22 5.19 9.68
C ILE A 407 -21.70 5.26 9.75
N LYS A 408 -21.02 4.41 8.97
CA LYS A 408 -19.57 4.17 9.09
C LYS A 408 -18.71 5.18 8.36
N ASP A 409 -19.17 5.65 7.21
CA ASP A 409 -18.38 6.49 6.32
C ASP A 409 -19.27 7.52 5.59
N GLU A 410 -18.65 8.50 4.95
CA GLU A 410 -19.35 9.56 4.22
C GLU A 410 -20.13 9.05 3.00
N ARG A 411 -19.71 7.94 2.37
CA ARG A 411 -20.41 7.35 1.22
C ARG A 411 -21.74 6.75 1.66
N GLN A 412 -21.74 6.02 2.76
CA GLN A 412 -22.94 5.48 3.40
C GLN A 412 -23.85 6.60 3.87
N MET A 413 -23.29 7.68 4.42
CA MET A 413 -24.06 8.87 4.80
C MET A 413 -24.75 9.48 3.59
N SER A 414 -24.02 9.65 2.48
CA SER A 414 -24.57 10.20 1.25
C SER A 414 -25.69 9.33 0.70
N ARG A 415 -25.49 8.00 0.62
CA ARG A 415 -26.53 7.05 0.19
C ARG A 415 -27.75 7.08 1.11
N PHE A 416 -27.54 7.17 2.42
CA PHE A 416 -28.63 7.25 3.40
C PHE A 416 -29.47 8.52 3.20
N LEU A 417 -28.81 9.67 3.04
CA LEU A 417 -29.48 10.96 2.80
C LEU A 417 -30.25 10.95 1.48
N LEU A 418 -29.65 10.43 0.40
CA LEU A 418 -30.31 10.30 -0.91
C LEU A 418 -31.57 9.44 -0.80
N LYS A 419 -31.46 8.23 -0.24
CA LYS A 419 -32.59 7.31 -0.12
C LYS A 419 -33.75 7.97 0.63
N LYS A 420 -33.46 8.62 1.75
CA LYS A 420 -34.45 9.32 2.55
C LYS A 420 -35.07 10.51 1.79
N ALA A 421 -34.24 11.33 1.15
CA ALA A 421 -34.73 12.47 0.36
C ALA A 421 -35.67 12.00 -0.74
N THR A 422 -35.38 10.86 -1.37
CA THR A 422 -36.15 10.32 -2.49
C THR A 422 -37.47 9.65 -2.11
N GLU A 423 -37.80 9.49 -0.81
CA GLU A 423 -39.04 8.82 -0.37
C GLU A 423 -40.31 9.54 -0.83
N ASN A 424 -40.32 10.88 -0.73
CA ASN A 424 -41.47 11.73 -1.09
C ASN A 424 -41.15 12.74 -2.20
N LEU A 425 -39.99 12.60 -2.84
CA LEU A 425 -39.52 13.53 -3.87
C LEU A 425 -39.94 13.05 -5.26
N VAL A 426 -40.35 13.99 -6.08
CA VAL A 426 -40.55 13.81 -7.51
C VAL A 426 -39.64 14.77 -8.24
N ILE A 427 -38.84 14.27 -9.18
CA ILE A 427 -38.06 15.13 -10.08
C ILE A 427 -38.66 15.01 -11.48
N GLU A 428 -39.08 16.14 -12.03
CA GLU A 428 -39.58 16.25 -13.40
C GLU A 428 -38.46 16.77 -14.31
N VAL A 429 -38.14 16.00 -15.35
CA VAL A 429 -37.16 16.32 -16.39
C VAL A 429 -37.65 15.84 -17.74
N GLY A 430 -37.64 16.70 -18.75
CA GLY A 430 -37.93 16.30 -20.13
C GLY A 430 -39.31 15.64 -20.32
N GLY A 431 -40.29 15.97 -19.47
CA GLY A 431 -41.62 15.35 -19.47
C GLY A 431 -41.72 14.00 -18.74
N HIS A 432 -40.64 13.54 -18.10
CA HIS A 432 -40.61 12.35 -17.26
C HIS A 432 -40.64 12.71 -15.77
N GLU A 433 -41.46 12.02 -14.98
CA GLU A 433 -41.46 12.13 -13.51
C GLU A 433 -40.70 10.96 -12.89
N LEU A 434 -39.56 11.24 -12.27
CA LEU A 434 -38.74 10.26 -11.55
C LEU A 434 -39.13 10.22 -10.07
N LYS A 435 -39.43 9.03 -9.55
CA LYS A 435 -39.84 8.82 -8.15
C LYS A 435 -39.23 7.54 -7.56
N GLY A 436 -39.14 7.47 -6.23
CA GLY A 436 -38.74 6.25 -5.52
C GLY A 436 -37.40 5.67 -5.98
N ARG A 437 -37.35 4.36 -6.25
CA ARG A 437 -36.10 3.65 -6.61
C ARG A 437 -35.48 4.14 -7.91
N GLU A 438 -36.29 4.52 -8.88
CA GLU A 438 -35.82 5.04 -10.16
C GLU A 438 -35.07 6.36 -9.95
N LEU A 439 -35.63 7.24 -9.10
CA LEU A 439 -35.00 8.49 -8.72
C LEU A 439 -33.70 8.26 -7.93
N THR A 440 -33.70 7.33 -6.97
CA THR A 440 -32.47 6.99 -6.24
C THR A 440 -31.37 6.52 -7.19
N SER A 441 -31.69 5.61 -8.13
CA SER A 441 -30.72 5.09 -9.10
C SER A 441 -30.22 6.17 -10.06
N PHE A 442 -31.11 7.06 -10.51
CA PHE A 442 -30.75 8.21 -11.33
C PHE A 442 -29.77 9.13 -10.60
N LEU A 443 -30.05 9.51 -9.35
CA LEU A 443 -29.19 10.38 -8.56
C LEU A 443 -27.83 9.74 -8.23
N GLU A 444 -27.79 8.44 -7.91
CA GLU A 444 -26.52 7.72 -7.71
C GLU A 444 -25.65 7.76 -8.97
N LYS A 445 -26.24 7.49 -10.14
CA LYS A 445 -25.54 7.59 -11.44
C LYS A 445 -25.12 9.03 -11.75
N LEU A 446 -25.95 10.02 -11.40
CA LEU A 446 -25.66 11.44 -11.63
C LEU A 446 -24.47 11.92 -10.78
N ILE A 447 -24.41 11.50 -9.51
CA ILE A 447 -23.27 11.78 -8.62
C ILE A 447 -22.00 11.11 -9.14
N GLU A 448 -22.10 9.85 -9.58
CA GLU A 448 -20.96 9.16 -10.19
C GLU A 448 -20.50 9.85 -11.47
N LEU A 449 -21.43 10.22 -12.36
CA LEU A 449 -21.15 10.94 -13.59
C LEU A 449 -20.43 12.26 -13.30
N ASN A 450 -20.92 13.06 -12.35
CA ASN A 450 -20.31 14.34 -12.00
C ASN A 450 -18.87 14.14 -11.48
N GLY A 451 -18.65 13.11 -10.67
CA GLY A 451 -17.32 12.75 -10.17
C GLY A 451 -16.36 12.27 -11.26
N VAL A 452 -16.81 11.44 -12.21
CA VAL A 452 -16.01 10.99 -13.36
C VAL A 452 -15.75 12.15 -14.32
N PHE A 453 -16.77 12.96 -14.61
CA PHE A 453 -16.68 14.13 -15.48
C PHE A 453 -15.60 15.09 -14.99
N THR A 454 -15.58 15.39 -13.70
CA THR A 454 -14.55 16.27 -13.10
C THR A 454 -13.13 15.72 -13.28
N ARG A 455 -12.95 14.39 -13.26
CA ARG A 455 -11.63 13.78 -13.53
C ARG A 455 -11.27 13.83 -15.01
N VAL A 456 -12.22 13.48 -15.89
CA VAL A 456 -12.04 13.52 -17.35
C VAL A 456 -11.72 14.96 -17.81
N ASP A 457 -12.43 15.95 -17.28
CA ASP A 457 -12.20 17.36 -17.57
C ASP A 457 -10.78 17.82 -17.21
N ARG A 458 -10.09 17.22 -16.23
CA ARG A 458 -8.69 17.59 -15.95
C ARG A 458 -7.75 17.30 -17.13
N HIS A 459 -8.04 16.28 -17.94
CA HIS A 459 -7.24 15.98 -19.12
C HIS A 459 -7.55 16.94 -20.28
N PHE A 460 -8.83 17.27 -20.49
CA PHE A 460 -9.25 18.16 -21.59
C PHE A 460 -9.14 19.65 -21.23
N ARG A 461 -9.11 19.99 -19.93
CA ARG A 461 -9.20 21.29 -19.22
C ARG A 461 -10.19 22.28 -19.83
N ASP A 462 -11.33 21.77 -20.27
CA ASP A 462 -12.47 22.55 -20.76
C ASP A 462 -13.70 21.64 -20.82
N ALA A 463 -14.61 21.83 -19.86
CA ALA A 463 -15.82 21.03 -19.72
C ALA A 463 -16.68 21.03 -21.01
N ARG A 464 -16.65 22.13 -21.79
CA ARG A 464 -17.42 22.27 -23.03
C ARG A 464 -17.00 21.26 -24.10
N ILE A 465 -15.72 20.87 -24.11
CA ILE A 465 -15.19 19.88 -25.04
C ILE A 465 -15.67 18.49 -24.64
N VAL A 466 -15.60 18.17 -23.34
CA VAL A 466 -16.08 16.89 -22.80
C VAL A 466 -17.58 16.73 -23.05
N ASP A 467 -18.39 17.75 -22.74
CA ASP A 467 -19.83 17.76 -23.01
C ASP A 467 -20.13 17.57 -24.51
N HIS A 468 -19.34 18.19 -25.40
CA HIS A 468 -19.53 18.01 -26.83
C HIS A 468 -19.20 16.60 -27.30
N LEU A 469 -18.10 16.01 -26.81
CA LEU A 469 -17.74 14.62 -27.11
C LEU A 469 -18.84 13.63 -26.68
N LEU A 470 -19.43 13.86 -25.49
CA LEU A 470 -20.57 13.08 -25.02
C LEU A 470 -21.80 13.27 -25.92
N SER A 471 -22.10 14.50 -26.33
CA SER A 471 -23.24 14.79 -27.22
C SER A 471 -23.15 14.14 -28.61
N MET A 472 -21.94 13.79 -29.05
CA MET A 472 -21.70 13.11 -30.32
C MET A 472 -21.57 11.58 -30.15
N ASP A 473 -21.82 11.05 -28.94
CA ASP A 473 -21.60 9.64 -28.61
C ASP A 473 -20.20 9.15 -29.01
N ALA A 474 -19.17 9.96 -28.77
CA ALA A 474 -17.83 9.74 -29.33
C ALA A 474 -17.15 8.48 -28.79
N GLU A 475 -17.40 7.35 -29.45
CA GLU A 475 -16.99 6.01 -29.05
C GLU A 475 -15.66 5.61 -29.70
N SER A 476 -14.56 5.92 -28.98
CA SER A 476 -13.19 5.48 -29.27
C SER A 476 -12.83 5.41 -30.76
N ARG A 477 -12.58 4.21 -31.31
CA ARG A 477 -12.14 4.01 -32.69
C ARG A 477 -13.20 4.40 -33.72
N ALA A 478 -14.47 4.08 -33.43
CA ALA A 478 -15.56 4.27 -34.39
C ALA A 478 -15.76 5.76 -34.69
N PHE A 479 -15.68 6.60 -33.65
CA PHE A 479 -15.77 8.04 -33.78
C PHE A 479 -14.56 8.64 -34.53
N LEU A 480 -13.35 8.24 -34.17
CA LEU A 480 -12.10 8.80 -34.73
C LEU A 480 -11.81 8.34 -36.17
N ALA A 481 -12.44 7.26 -36.64
CA ALA A 481 -12.33 6.81 -38.02
C ALA A 481 -13.24 7.60 -38.99
N ASP A 482 -14.29 8.25 -38.46
CA ASP A 482 -15.25 9.02 -39.26
C ASP A 482 -14.77 10.46 -39.45
N GLN A 483 -14.45 10.80 -40.70
CA GLN A 483 -13.94 12.12 -41.07
C GLN A 483 -14.95 13.25 -40.79
N GLN A 484 -16.25 12.97 -40.90
CA GLN A 484 -17.29 13.97 -40.66
C GLN A 484 -17.44 14.28 -39.17
N ASN A 485 -17.33 13.26 -38.32
CA ASN A 485 -17.30 13.44 -36.86
C ASN A 485 -16.11 14.30 -36.44
N MET A 486 -14.92 14.00 -36.96
CA MET A 486 -13.70 14.74 -36.63
C MET A 486 -13.75 16.20 -37.11
N LYS A 487 -14.31 16.44 -38.29
CA LYS A 487 -14.52 17.80 -38.80
C LYS A 487 -15.50 18.59 -37.92
N THR A 488 -16.62 17.97 -37.55
CA THR A 488 -17.64 18.59 -36.68
C THR A 488 -17.06 18.93 -35.31
N LEU A 489 -16.26 18.02 -34.73
CA LEU A 489 -15.55 18.25 -33.48
C LEU A 489 -14.57 19.41 -33.60
N ALA A 490 -13.77 19.48 -34.67
CA ALA A 490 -12.83 20.56 -34.91
C ALA A 490 -13.53 21.93 -35.00
N GLU A 491 -14.57 22.04 -35.80
CA GLU A 491 -15.37 23.27 -35.96
C GLU A 491 -15.96 23.74 -34.62
N LYS A 492 -16.43 22.81 -33.79
CA LYS A 492 -16.95 23.15 -32.45
C LYS A 492 -15.85 23.61 -31.50
N VAL A 493 -14.71 22.93 -31.48
CA VAL A 493 -13.55 23.31 -30.66
C VAL A 493 -13.04 24.69 -31.07
N GLU A 494 -13.03 25.00 -32.37
CA GLU A 494 -12.70 26.35 -32.87
C GLU A 494 -13.69 27.41 -32.39
N SER A 495 -14.99 27.11 -32.38
CA SER A 495 -16.02 28.01 -31.85
C SER A 495 -15.83 28.36 -30.36
N PHE A 496 -15.10 27.54 -29.62
CA PHE A 496 -14.76 27.78 -28.21
C PHE A 496 -13.51 28.65 -28.01
N GLY A 497 -12.84 29.07 -29.10
CA GLY A 497 -11.65 29.94 -29.09
C GLY A 497 -10.32 29.20 -29.13
N TYR A 498 -10.30 27.93 -29.56
CA TYR A 498 -9.08 27.15 -29.76
C TYR A 498 -8.70 27.12 -31.25
N SER A 499 -7.42 26.98 -31.56
CA SER A 499 -7.01 26.50 -32.90
C SER A 499 -7.02 24.98 -32.90
N ALA A 500 -7.64 24.34 -33.89
CA ALA A 500 -7.76 22.89 -33.98
C ALA A 500 -7.11 22.35 -35.26
N GLU A 501 -6.41 21.23 -35.16
CA GLU A 501 -5.67 20.59 -36.26
C GLU A 501 -5.94 19.09 -36.25
N ILE A 502 -6.51 18.57 -37.34
CA ILE A 502 -6.76 17.13 -37.50
C ILE A 502 -5.52 16.49 -38.12
N LEU A 503 -4.98 15.48 -37.45
CA LEU A 503 -3.85 14.69 -37.90
C LEU A 503 -4.24 13.22 -38.03
N THR A 504 -3.47 12.47 -38.81
CA THR A 504 -3.60 11.01 -38.88
C THR A 504 -2.78 10.35 -37.77
N ASP A 505 -3.38 9.39 -37.09
CA ASP A 505 -2.71 8.44 -36.21
C ASP A 505 -2.41 7.16 -36.99
N GLU A 506 -1.18 7.08 -37.51
CA GLU A 506 -0.73 5.93 -38.31
C GLU A 506 -0.69 4.62 -37.51
N GLU A 507 -0.47 4.68 -36.18
CA GLU A 507 -0.38 3.50 -35.32
C GLU A 507 -1.74 2.80 -35.17
N HIS A 508 -2.81 3.59 -35.06
CA HIS A 508 -4.17 3.09 -34.84
C HIS A 508 -5.05 3.11 -36.11
N SER A 509 -4.52 3.69 -37.21
CA SER A 509 -5.23 3.92 -38.47
C SER A 509 -6.54 4.70 -38.27
N VAL A 510 -6.49 5.75 -37.44
CA VAL A 510 -7.61 6.68 -37.19
C VAL A 510 -7.13 8.13 -37.25
N GLN A 511 -8.03 9.10 -37.10
CA GLN A 511 -7.66 10.50 -36.96
C GLN A 511 -7.52 10.90 -35.48
N LYS A 512 -6.86 12.02 -35.24
CA LYS A 512 -6.75 12.66 -33.92
C LYS A 512 -6.83 14.17 -34.07
N LEU A 513 -7.37 14.85 -33.08
CA LEU A 513 -7.50 16.30 -33.03
C LEU A 513 -6.50 16.89 -32.03
N LEU A 514 -5.60 17.74 -32.50
CA LEU A 514 -4.79 18.59 -31.64
C LEU A 514 -5.44 19.97 -31.52
N TYR A 515 -5.61 20.46 -30.30
CA TYR A 515 -6.18 21.79 -30.08
C TYR A 515 -5.38 22.58 -29.05
N ARG A 516 -5.28 23.90 -29.23
CA ARG A 516 -4.52 24.80 -28.34
C ARG A 516 -5.12 26.18 -28.27
N GLN A 517 -4.91 26.86 -27.16
CA GLN A 517 -5.30 28.26 -26.97
C GLN A 517 -4.04 29.12 -26.86
N GLY A 518 -3.79 29.97 -27.85
CA GLY A 518 -2.59 30.82 -27.88
C GLY A 518 -1.28 30.02 -27.83
N SER A 519 -0.39 30.40 -26.90
CA SER A 519 0.93 29.77 -26.72
C SER A 519 0.95 28.57 -25.77
N GLN A 520 -0.21 28.05 -25.36
CA GLN A 520 -0.27 26.86 -24.50
C GLN A 520 0.13 25.59 -25.25
N SER A 521 0.63 24.60 -24.50
CA SER A 521 0.89 23.26 -25.05
C SER A 521 -0.38 22.67 -25.69
N PRO A 522 -0.27 22.05 -26.88
CA PRO A 522 -1.41 21.45 -27.55
C PRO A 522 -1.94 20.27 -26.75
N ARG A 523 -3.27 20.17 -26.72
CA ARG A 523 -4.03 19.07 -26.13
C ARG A 523 -4.55 18.16 -27.22
N LEU A 524 -4.88 16.94 -26.85
CA LEU A 524 -5.18 15.87 -27.79
C LEU A 524 -6.56 15.28 -27.49
N VAL A 525 -7.41 15.19 -28.52
CA VAL A 525 -8.51 14.23 -28.58
C VAL A 525 -8.11 13.15 -29.58
N GLY A 526 -7.71 11.98 -29.07
CA GLY A 526 -7.27 10.87 -29.90
C GLY A 526 -7.66 9.53 -29.30
N TYR A 527 -7.18 8.46 -29.91
CA TYR A 527 -7.50 7.10 -29.47
C TYR A 527 -7.19 6.89 -27.98
N PRO A 528 -6.02 7.31 -27.43
CA PRO A 528 -5.72 7.12 -26.00
C PRO A 528 -6.75 7.78 -25.06
N GLN A 529 -7.17 9.01 -25.34
CA GLN A 529 -8.13 9.73 -24.49
C GLN A 529 -9.52 9.12 -24.57
N LEU A 530 -9.97 8.71 -25.76
CA LEU A 530 -11.29 8.13 -25.93
C LEU A 530 -11.33 6.64 -25.55
N SER A 531 -10.20 5.92 -25.54
CA SER A 531 -10.13 4.54 -25.08
C SER A 531 -9.88 4.39 -23.58
N SER A 532 -9.63 5.49 -22.86
CA SER A 532 -9.33 5.43 -21.43
C SER A 532 -10.53 4.87 -20.64
N PRO A 533 -10.29 4.10 -19.56
CA PRO A 533 -11.36 3.57 -18.72
C PRO A 533 -12.30 4.64 -18.17
N GLU A 534 -11.77 5.82 -17.82
CA GLU A 534 -12.51 6.95 -17.26
C GLU A 534 -13.47 7.53 -18.29
N TYR A 535 -13.00 7.78 -19.51
CA TYR A 535 -13.84 8.31 -20.58
C TYR A 535 -14.89 7.28 -21.01
N GLN A 536 -14.50 6.00 -21.12
CA GLN A 536 -15.44 4.92 -21.43
C GLN A 536 -16.52 4.79 -20.35
N ARG A 537 -16.15 4.90 -19.06
CA ARG A 537 -17.11 4.91 -17.96
C ARG A 537 -18.02 6.13 -18.02
N LEU A 538 -17.48 7.31 -18.32
CA LEU A 538 -18.25 8.54 -18.49
C LEU A 538 -19.29 8.39 -19.61
N LEU A 539 -18.88 7.87 -20.76
CA LEU A 539 -19.77 7.65 -21.91
C LEU A 539 -20.87 6.63 -21.58
N VAL A 540 -20.54 5.54 -20.88
CA VAL A 540 -21.55 4.55 -20.42
C VAL A 540 -22.54 5.19 -19.46
N LEU A 541 -22.08 5.99 -18.49
CA LEU A 541 -22.96 6.71 -17.56
C LEU A 541 -23.82 7.73 -18.29
N HIS A 542 -23.24 8.50 -19.21
CA HIS A 542 -23.97 9.46 -20.04
C HIS A 542 -25.09 8.78 -20.84
N LYS A 543 -24.78 7.69 -21.55
CA LYS A 543 -25.79 6.90 -22.29
C LYS A 543 -26.86 6.29 -21.37
N ALA A 544 -26.47 5.84 -20.17
CA ALA A 544 -27.38 5.22 -19.22
C ALA A 544 -28.33 6.21 -18.53
N ILE A 545 -27.93 7.49 -18.41
CA ILE A 545 -28.79 8.56 -17.91
C ILE A 545 -29.61 9.17 -19.07
N GLY A 546 -29.00 9.27 -20.25
CA GLY A 546 -29.66 9.62 -21.51
C GLY A 546 -30.39 10.97 -21.44
N SER A 547 -31.65 10.97 -21.87
CA SER A 547 -32.51 12.16 -21.91
C SER A 547 -32.92 12.70 -20.54
N LEU A 548 -32.60 12.00 -19.44
CA LEU A 548 -32.93 12.45 -18.07
C LEU A 548 -31.91 13.47 -17.53
N ASP A 549 -30.79 13.69 -18.23
CA ASP A 549 -29.80 14.70 -17.86
C ASP A 549 -30.01 16.01 -18.64
N GLN A 550 -31.21 16.59 -18.47
CA GLN A 550 -31.62 17.82 -19.15
C GLN A 550 -31.96 18.89 -18.11
N PRO A 551 -30.97 19.68 -17.64
CA PRO A 551 -31.28 20.87 -16.86
C PRO A 551 -32.16 21.85 -17.68
N PRO A 552 -33.06 22.61 -17.04
CA PRO A 552 -33.27 22.70 -15.60
C PRO A 552 -34.12 21.55 -15.03
N PHE A 553 -33.78 21.11 -13.81
CA PHE A 553 -34.47 20.07 -13.07
C PHE A 553 -35.59 20.67 -12.22
N THR A 554 -36.84 20.16 -12.33
CA THR A 554 -37.95 20.62 -11.48
C THR A 554 -38.17 19.63 -10.35
N VAL A 555 -37.85 20.04 -9.13
CA VAL A 555 -38.01 19.24 -7.92
C VAL A 555 -39.35 19.57 -7.27
N LYS A 556 -40.27 18.60 -7.21
CA LYS A 556 -41.55 18.71 -6.51
C LYS A 556 -41.47 17.95 -5.19
N LEU A 557 -41.72 18.66 -4.09
CA LEU A 557 -41.89 18.10 -2.76
C LEU A 557 -43.24 18.58 -2.22
N ASP A 558 -44.15 17.65 -1.98
CA ASP A 558 -45.54 17.90 -1.58
C ASP A 558 -46.22 18.91 -2.54
N SER A 559 -46.40 20.17 -2.09
CA SER A 559 -47.06 21.27 -2.83
C SER A 559 -46.09 22.37 -3.30
N THR A 560 -44.79 22.18 -3.09
CA THR A 560 -43.74 23.14 -3.47
C THR A 560 -42.92 22.61 -4.65
N ALA A 561 -42.71 23.45 -5.66
CA ALA A 561 -41.88 23.14 -6.83
C ALA A 561 -40.69 24.10 -6.89
N THR A 562 -39.48 23.55 -6.99
CA THR A 562 -38.23 24.32 -7.09
C THR A 562 -37.54 23.97 -8.41
N VAL A 563 -37.12 24.97 -9.17
CA VAL A 563 -36.41 24.79 -10.44
C VAL A 563 -34.92 24.98 -10.22
N LEU A 564 -34.13 23.97 -10.55
CA LEU A 564 -32.68 23.92 -10.35
C LEU A 564 -31.96 23.91 -11.70
N LYS A 565 -30.92 24.75 -11.82
CA LYS A 565 -30.34 25.11 -13.12
C LYS A 565 -29.30 24.12 -13.63
N ASP A 566 -28.70 23.33 -12.75
CA ASP A 566 -27.60 22.42 -13.08
C ASP A 566 -27.61 21.18 -12.18
N ARG A 567 -26.76 20.20 -12.55
CA ARG A 567 -26.62 18.92 -11.87
C ARG A 567 -26.18 19.09 -10.41
N GLN A 568 -25.26 20.03 -10.15
CA GLN A 568 -24.70 20.24 -8.82
C GLN A 568 -25.76 20.80 -7.86
N SER A 569 -26.51 21.80 -8.30
CA SER A 569 -27.63 22.39 -7.57
C SER A 569 -28.70 21.35 -7.23
N LEU A 570 -28.96 20.40 -8.14
CA LEU A 570 -29.85 19.26 -7.87
C LEU A 570 -29.32 18.38 -6.74
N ILE A 571 -28.06 17.95 -6.84
CA ILE A 571 -27.43 17.08 -5.83
C ILE A 571 -27.45 17.78 -4.46
N ASP A 572 -27.02 19.03 -4.39
CA ASP A 572 -26.95 19.78 -3.14
C ASP A 572 -28.34 19.97 -2.52
N HIS A 573 -29.34 20.31 -3.32
CA HIS A 573 -30.72 20.46 -2.86
C HIS A 573 -31.30 19.15 -2.30
N VAL A 574 -31.10 18.03 -3.01
CA VAL A 574 -31.58 16.72 -2.55
C VAL A 574 -30.88 16.29 -1.26
N MET A 575 -29.58 16.54 -1.15
CA MET A 575 -28.80 16.20 0.04
C MET A 575 -29.25 17.00 1.27
N GLU A 576 -29.55 18.30 1.10
CA GLU A 576 -30.12 19.15 2.17
C GLU A 576 -31.52 18.70 2.59
N LEU A 577 -32.39 18.32 1.64
CA LEU A 577 -33.69 17.73 1.96
C LEU A 577 -33.55 16.43 2.76
N GLY A 578 -32.56 15.59 2.44
CA GLY A 578 -32.26 14.37 3.17
C GLY A 578 -31.90 14.64 4.64
N LYS A 579 -31.21 15.75 4.92
CA LYS A 579 -30.80 16.15 6.28
C LYS A 579 -31.95 16.68 7.14
N LYS A 580 -33.03 17.18 6.54
CA LYS A 580 -34.18 17.75 7.26
C LYS A 580 -34.76 16.76 8.28
N ASP A 581 -35.08 17.23 9.48
CA ASP A 581 -35.62 16.43 10.60
C ASP A 581 -34.70 15.30 11.11
N LEU A 582 -33.40 15.36 10.81
CA LEU A 582 -32.38 14.49 11.42
C LEU A 582 -31.59 15.23 12.47
N GLN A 583 -31.33 14.55 13.58
CA GLN A 583 -30.21 14.90 14.46
C GLN A 583 -29.03 14.02 14.04
N ILE A 584 -28.01 14.66 13.47
CA ILE A 584 -26.77 14.02 13.03
C ILE A 584 -25.70 14.38 14.04
N GLN A 585 -25.19 13.37 14.75
CA GLN A 585 -24.03 13.50 15.63
C GLN A 585 -22.84 12.84 14.94
N ARG A 586 -21.73 13.58 14.78
CA ARG A 586 -20.46 13.04 14.32
C ARG A 586 -19.63 12.68 15.55
N TYR A 587 -19.13 11.46 15.63
CA TYR A 587 -18.21 11.05 16.68
C TYR A 587 -16.80 11.50 16.34
N LYS A 588 -16.12 12.15 17.30
CA LYS A 588 -14.71 12.55 17.14
C LYS A 588 -13.74 11.57 17.80
N GLY A 589 -14.17 10.93 18.88
CA GLY A 589 -13.39 9.93 19.60
C GLY A 589 -14.27 8.88 20.27
N LEU A 590 -13.66 7.74 20.61
CA LEU A 590 -14.33 6.61 21.26
C LEU A 590 -14.82 6.96 22.66
N GLY A 591 -14.16 7.93 23.32
CA GLY A 591 -14.57 8.43 24.64
C GLY A 591 -15.91 9.17 24.66
N GLU A 592 -16.43 9.60 23.50
CA GLU A 592 -17.75 10.24 23.39
C GLU A 592 -18.90 9.22 23.40
N MET A 593 -18.59 7.94 23.18
CA MET A 593 -19.55 6.86 23.22
C MET A 593 -19.72 6.34 24.65
N ASN A 594 -20.97 6.14 25.05
CA ASN A 594 -21.23 5.40 26.28
C ASN A 594 -20.93 3.88 26.08
N PRO A 595 -20.79 3.10 27.15
CA PRO A 595 -20.43 1.67 27.04
C PRO A 595 -21.38 0.84 26.16
N GLU A 596 -22.69 1.12 26.20
CA GLU A 596 -23.70 0.42 25.40
C GLU A 596 -23.53 0.72 23.90
N GLN A 597 -23.33 1.99 23.55
CA GLN A 597 -23.08 2.41 22.16
C GLN A 597 -21.79 1.79 21.62
N LEU A 598 -20.73 1.77 22.43
CA LEU A 598 -19.45 1.19 22.03
C LEU A 598 -19.58 -0.33 21.80
N TRP A 599 -20.36 -1.02 22.65
CA TRP A 599 -20.71 -2.42 22.45
C TRP A 599 -21.43 -2.63 21.12
N GLU A 600 -22.60 -2.01 20.94
CA GLU A 600 -23.48 -2.24 19.80
C GLU A 600 -22.84 -1.92 18.44
N THR A 601 -21.89 -1.00 18.42
CA THR A 601 -21.30 -0.49 17.19
C THR A 601 -19.95 -1.12 16.85
N THR A 602 -19.11 -1.36 17.85
CA THR A 602 -17.68 -1.59 17.64
C THR A 602 -17.18 -2.90 18.27
N MET A 603 -17.79 -3.35 19.37
CA MET A 603 -17.29 -4.53 20.10
C MET A 603 -18.13 -5.79 19.89
N ASP A 604 -19.43 -5.67 19.61
CA ASP A 604 -20.35 -6.79 19.38
C ASP A 604 -19.94 -7.62 18.14
N PRO A 605 -19.53 -8.90 18.31
CA PRO A 605 -19.11 -9.75 17.21
C PRO A 605 -20.13 -9.91 16.07
N GLU A 606 -21.44 -9.75 16.36
CA GLU A 606 -22.50 -9.90 15.36
C GLU A 606 -22.71 -8.65 14.49
N LYS A 607 -22.33 -7.47 15.00
CA LYS A 607 -22.62 -6.17 14.36
C LYS A 607 -21.39 -5.42 13.89
N ARG A 608 -20.25 -5.63 14.55
CA ARG A 608 -19.03 -4.86 14.30
C ARG A 608 -18.44 -5.11 12.93
N THR A 609 -17.54 -4.24 12.53
CA THR A 609 -16.69 -4.46 11.36
C THR A 609 -15.24 -4.26 11.76
N LEU A 610 -14.42 -5.24 11.39
CA LEU A 610 -12.99 -5.22 11.64
C LEU A 610 -12.29 -5.23 10.30
N LEU A 611 -11.26 -4.41 10.17
CA LEU A 611 -10.34 -4.47 9.05
C LEU A 611 -9.18 -5.38 9.44
N GLN A 612 -9.03 -6.52 8.77
CA GLN A 612 -7.89 -7.40 9.00
C GLN A 612 -6.64 -6.79 8.35
N VAL A 613 -5.55 -6.72 9.11
CA VAL A 613 -4.27 -6.23 8.60
C VAL A 613 -3.57 -7.36 7.84
N GLN A 614 -3.10 -7.08 6.63
CA GLN A 614 -2.39 -8.02 5.78
C GLN A 614 -1.14 -7.37 5.22
N ILE A 615 -0.09 -8.17 5.00
CA ILE A 615 1.13 -7.74 4.32
C ILE A 615 1.04 -8.22 2.88
N ASN A 616 0.66 -7.31 1.98
CA ASN A 616 0.59 -7.63 0.55
C ASN A 616 1.97 -7.56 -0.11
N ASP A 617 2.81 -6.62 0.32
CA ASP A 617 4.16 -6.41 -0.19
C ASP A 617 5.09 -6.00 0.95
N ALA A 618 5.96 -6.91 1.40
CA ALA A 618 6.88 -6.66 2.51
C ALA A 618 7.92 -5.58 2.20
N VAL A 619 8.29 -5.37 0.93
CA VAL A 619 9.35 -4.42 0.56
C VAL A 619 8.81 -3.00 0.52
N VAL A 620 7.66 -2.78 -0.13
CA VAL A 620 6.97 -1.47 -0.07
C VAL A 620 6.61 -1.14 1.37
N THR A 621 6.08 -2.11 2.11
CA THR A 621 5.71 -1.90 3.51
C THR A 621 6.93 -1.50 4.35
N ASP A 622 8.08 -2.15 4.12
CA ASP A 622 9.35 -1.80 4.74
C ASP A 622 9.82 -0.38 4.36
N ASP A 623 9.81 -0.01 3.08
CA ASP A 623 10.20 1.34 2.63
C ASP A 623 9.26 2.41 3.20
N ILE A 624 7.95 2.18 3.22
CA ILE A 624 6.96 3.09 3.82
C ILE A 624 7.24 3.26 5.31
N PHE A 625 7.46 2.18 6.06
CA PHE A 625 7.81 2.29 7.47
C PHE A 625 9.17 2.99 7.67
N SER A 626 10.18 2.72 6.84
CA SER A 626 11.47 3.40 6.93
C SER A 626 11.38 4.89 6.57
N VAL A 627 10.57 5.29 5.58
CA VAL A 627 10.34 6.71 5.23
C VAL A 627 9.53 7.42 6.32
N LEU A 628 8.38 6.86 6.71
CA LEU A 628 7.46 7.50 7.65
C LEU A 628 7.97 7.44 9.08
N MET A 629 8.58 6.33 9.49
CA MET A 629 8.97 6.06 10.87
C MET A 629 10.49 6.13 11.10
N GLY A 630 11.33 6.19 10.06
CA GLY A 630 12.79 6.28 10.18
C GLY A 630 13.35 7.70 10.43
N ASP A 631 14.67 7.85 10.45
CA ASP A 631 15.34 9.09 10.87
C ASP A 631 15.45 10.17 9.80
N ALA A 632 15.40 9.80 8.52
CA ALA A 632 15.52 10.75 7.42
C ALA A 632 14.30 11.69 7.31
N VAL A 633 14.53 12.99 7.46
CA VAL A 633 13.47 14.03 7.43
C VAL A 633 13.05 14.37 6.00
N GLU A 634 14.01 14.53 5.07
CA GLU A 634 13.72 14.95 3.69
C GLU A 634 12.84 13.95 2.92
N PRO A 635 13.12 12.63 2.93
CA PRO A 635 12.26 11.66 2.23
C PRO A 635 10.85 11.66 2.77
N ARG A 636 10.70 11.80 4.09
CA ARG A 636 9.40 11.90 4.75
C ARG A 636 8.66 13.17 4.32
N ARG A 637 9.34 14.32 4.28
CA ARG A 637 8.74 15.57 3.83
C ARG A 637 8.25 15.44 2.39
N LYS A 638 9.09 14.92 1.49
CA LYS A 638 8.72 14.70 0.10
C LYS A 638 7.52 13.75 -0.02
N PHE A 639 7.53 12.64 0.72
CA PHE A 639 6.39 11.73 0.76
C PHE A 639 5.10 12.44 1.17
N ILE A 640 5.16 13.29 2.21
CA ILE A 640 4.00 14.07 2.65
C ILE A 640 3.56 15.06 1.55
N GLU A 641 4.48 15.77 0.90
CA GLU A 641 4.18 16.72 -0.19
C GLU A 641 3.54 16.04 -1.40
N ASP A 642 4.13 14.92 -1.86
CA ASP A 642 3.66 14.15 -3.02
C ASP A 642 2.26 13.55 -2.76
N ASN A 643 1.95 13.19 -1.52
CA ASN A 643 0.68 12.54 -1.13
C ASN A 643 -0.32 13.48 -0.43
N ALA A 644 0.02 14.76 -0.21
CA ALA A 644 -0.81 15.70 0.53
C ALA A 644 -2.21 15.88 -0.07
N LEU A 645 -2.32 15.82 -1.40
CA LEU A 645 -3.57 15.97 -2.14
C LEU A 645 -4.46 14.72 -2.10
N GLU A 646 -3.92 13.56 -1.70
CA GLU A 646 -4.67 12.31 -1.57
C GLU A 646 -5.39 12.21 -0.21
N VAL A 647 -5.03 13.06 0.76
CA VAL A 647 -5.61 13.07 2.11
C VAL A 647 -7.00 13.70 2.09
N LYS A 648 -8.03 12.88 2.28
CA LYS A 648 -9.45 13.32 2.29
C LYS A 648 -9.94 13.79 3.66
N ASN A 649 -9.30 13.34 4.75
CA ASN A 649 -9.76 13.52 6.12
C ASN A 649 -8.65 14.14 6.98
N LEU A 650 -8.24 15.36 6.69
CA LEU A 650 -7.52 16.20 7.65
C LEU A 650 -8.56 17.02 8.41
N ASP A 651 -8.83 16.66 9.66
CA ASP A 651 -9.47 17.61 10.58
C ASP A 651 -8.44 18.74 10.82
N ILE A 652 -8.68 19.90 10.19
CA ILE A 652 -8.00 21.16 10.52
C ILE A 652 -8.75 21.84 11.67
#